data_AF-U2VCE1-F1
#
_entry.id   AF-U2VCE1-F1
#
_cell.length_a   1.000
_cell.length_b   1.000
_cell.length_c   1.000
_cell.angle_alpha   90.00
_cell.angle_beta   90.00
_cell.angle_gamma   90.00
#
_symmetry.space_group_name_H-M   'P 1'
#
loop_
_entity.id
_entity.type
_entity.pdbx_description
1 polymer ?
#
loop_
_entity_poly.entity_id
_entity_poly.type
_entity_poly.pdbx_seq_one_letter_code
_entity_poly.pdbx_strand_id
1 'polypeptide(L)'
;MLSTVIKRNSYQDSINLMLLTNAINALPGVTKSQIMMGTDANKDILEGAGLLTDEAAAASPSDMVIVVDSEREETVGEVLAETERFLSDLSVRGDASQLAEVESWDEALGAMPDANLALFSTPGEYTAPEIGHALDLGLNVFSFTDNISLADEASLKRKAHEKGLMLMGPDCGTGIISSTPIAFTNVVRPGRIGIVGASGTGIQEVTCIIDRLGEGVTHAIGTGGRDLSGAVGAITVMDGISALEHDREVKVICVISKPPAREVRDRVVDLLERCTKPVVAIFLGERPEHHLGRVYLAHTLEETARIAVDLAEGRPVKRNYLEPLGFTCKDPLPEGRTVVGLYSGGTLANEAGMLVSEALDLGGVVKEDGYILHADGYDVIDLGDDVYTQGRPHPMIDPDVRIDHIRKYARSPRAGVILFDVMLGYGCHPDMAGALAPVIREELSVARKEGRELHFVGSVTGTEADPQDYQKSFAELRAVGVHMETSNARAVRYALELKGVHLIEADRTFVPYEPSCKDPVPEPSESVRELLDAKPRIINVGVESFNDSLRACGARSVQYSWKPMAGGDRHLIHLLQGLSEHEEEIDEANDVVIGRLRDSQPFLVDVVPAKGEIPELAGRVILHAGPPIEYTHMSDPMQGSCVGAVLFEGWADSEEDARRLLESGEVAFKPCHSAHAVGPMGGITTGGMAVLKVVNKVDGTVGFCTMNEGIGKVLRFGAYDQEVIDRLHWMADVLAPVLSAAIRSVPGGLNINPMIAKAITMGDEFHQRNIAASLVFLKTVAPLITVLDWDQGEKQDVIQFLADTDQFFLNIMMAAGKSMVDYARKYEHGCVVTTMARNGESFGIRIAGMGDEWFCAPVNTPQGLYFTGYSAEDANPDIGDSAITETVGVGAMAMIAAPGVTRFVGAGGFEDAIRYSKEGERICIAHNPNWTIPTWDFKGTNLGIDIRKVVATGITPTINTGIANKRAGLGQIGAGTVLAPMGCFTKALEAYAAKHGIE
;
A
#
# COMPACT_ATOMS: atom_id res chain seq x y z
N MET A 1 26.74 -14.45 -7.49
CA MET A 1 26.62 -14.29 -6.02
C MET A 1 25.32 -13.57 -5.79
N LEU A 2 24.45 -14.13 -4.95
CA LEU A 2 23.18 -13.48 -4.62
C LEU A 2 23.41 -12.36 -3.62
N SER A 3 22.79 -11.22 -3.86
CA SER A 3 22.76 -10.09 -2.95
C SER A 3 21.32 -9.59 -2.88
N THR A 4 20.82 -9.44 -1.65
CA THR A 4 19.44 -9.02 -1.37
C THR A 4 19.43 -7.70 -0.65
N VAL A 5 18.60 -6.77 -1.12
CA VAL A 5 18.34 -5.49 -0.46
C VAL A 5 16.84 -5.35 -0.24
N ILE A 6 16.44 -5.08 1.00
CA ILE A 6 15.04 -4.87 1.37
C ILE A 6 14.82 -3.38 1.62
N LYS A 7 13.96 -2.75 0.81
CA LYS A 7 13.46 -1.40 1.06
C LYS A 7 12.14 -1.54 1.82
N ARG A 8 12.20 -1.38 3.14
CA ARG A 8 11.06 -1.62 4.03
C ARG A 8 9.94 -0.60 3.82
N ASN A 9 8.68 -1.05 3.86
CA ASN A 9 7.48 -0.23 3.66
C ASN A 9 7.48 0.60 2.35
N SER A 10 8.27 0.16 1.37
CA SER A 10 8.41 0.81 0.07
C SER A 10 7.51 0.11 -0.95
N TYR A 11 6.21 0.09 -0.67
CA TYR A 11 5.25 -0.50 -1.60
C TYR A 11 5.34 0.16 -2.98
N GLN A 12 5.48 -0.66 -4.01
CA GLN A 12 5.54 -0.26 -5.40
C GLN A 12 4.63 -1.17 -6.21
N ASP A 13 4.02 -0.58 -7.24
CA ASP A 13 3.17 -1.32 -8.15
C ASP A 13 3.95 -2.44 -8.87
N SER A 14 3.34 -3.62 -9.00
CA SER A 14 3.99 -4.79 -9.59
C SER A 14 4.43 -4.56 -11.04
N ILE A 15 3.67 -3.79 -11.84
CA ILE A 15 4.06 -3.49 -13.22
C ILE A 15 5.33 -2.62 -13.22
N ASN A 16 5.39 -1.61 -12.37
CA ASN A 16 6.58 -0.76 -12.23
C ASN A 16 7.80 -1.58 -11.80
N LEU A 17 7.64 -2.49 -10.83
CA LEU A 17 8.71 -3.36 -10.36
C LEU A 17 9.18 -4.36 -11.42
N MET A 18 8.28 -4.85 -12.26
CA MET A 18 8.63 -5.78 -13.35
C MET A 18 9.34 -5.05 -14.50
N LEU A 19 8.90 -3.84 -14.86
CA LEU A 19 9.62 -2.98 -15.81
C LEU A 19 11.01 -2.60 -15.28
N LEU A 20 11.10 -2.28 -13.99
CA LEU A 20 12.37 -2.05 -13.32
C LEU A 20 13.25 -3.31 -13.35
N THR A 21 12.70 -4.48 -13.06
CA THR A 21 13.43 -5.77 -13.15
C THR A 21 14.02 -5.97 -14.54
N ASN A 22 13.27 -5.66 -15.61
CA ASN A 22 13.77 -5.74 -16.99
C ASN A 22 14.89 -4.73 -17.25
N ALA A 23 14.75 -3.49 -16.80
CA ALA A 23 15.79 -2.46 -16.91
C ALA A 23 17.08 -2.89 -16.19
N ILE A 24 16.96 -3.47 -15.00
CA ILE A 24 18.10 -3.97 -14.22
C ILE A 24 18.74 -5.21 -14.87
N ASN A 25 17.94 -6.14 -15.40
CA ASN A 25 18.46 -7.31 -16.12
C ASN A 25 19.22 -6.94 -17.42
N ALA A 26 18.98 -5.75 -17.97
CA ALA A 26 19.73 -5.23 -19.11
C ALA A 26 21.11 -4.63 -18.74
N LEU A 27 21.42 -4.45 -17.44
CA LEU A 27 22.68 -3.85 -17.01
C LEU A 27 23.87 -4.81 -17.19
N PRO A 28 25.03 -4.32 -17.67
CA PRO A 28 26.24 -5.12 -17.77
C PRO A 28 26.70 -5.67 -16.41
N GLY A 29 26.83 -6.99 -16.30
CA GLY A 29 27.32 -7.66 -15.08
C GLY A 29 26.21 -8.15 -14.14
N VAL A 30 24.94 -7.92 -14.47
CA VAL A 30 23.80 -8.63 -13.85
C VAL A 30 23.60 -9.94 -14.61
N THR A 31 23.71 -11.08 -13.91
CA THR A 31 23.42 -12.40 -14.49
C THR A 31 21.92 -12.65 -14.47
N LYS A 32 21.27 -12.31 -13.35
CA LYS A 32 19.83 -12.41 -13.15
C LYS A 32 19.42 -11.50 -11.99
N SER A 33 18.26 -10.87 -12.08
CA SER A 33 17.68 -10.12 -10.97
C SER A 33 16.16 -10.26 -10.94
N GLN A 34 15.59 -10.07 -9.74
CA GLN A 34 14.17 -9.98 -9.50
C GLN A 34 13.94 -8.84 -8.50
N ILE A 35 13.06 -7.92 -8.86
CA ILE A 35 12.62 -6.84 -8.00
C ILE A 35 11.13 -6.97 -7.84
N MET A 36 10.68 -7.32 -6.63
CA MET A 36 9.29 -7.67 -6.36
C MET A 36 8.87 -7.16 -4.98
N MET A 37 7.57 -7.13 -4.73
CA MET A 37 7.05 -6.98 -3.36
C MET A 37 7.29 -8.27 -2.57
N GLY A 38 7.53 -8.19 -1.28
CA GLY A 38 7.78 -9.34 -0.39
C GLY A 38 6.53 -10.16 -0.05
N THR A 39 5.60 -10.32 -0.99
CA THR A 39 4.39 -11.16 -0.84
C THR A 39 4.77 -12.64 -0.92
N ASP A 40 3.96 -13.52 -0.33
CA ASP A 40 4.25 -14.96 -0.36
C ASP A 40 4.27 -15.52 -1.78
N ALA A 41 3.35 -15.07 -2.65
CA ALA A 41 3.37 -15.43 -4.07
C ALA A 41 4.67 -15.02 -4.78
N ASN A 42 5.23 -13.84 -4.46
CA ASN A 42 6.50 -13.40 -5.05
C ASN A 42 7.70 -14.13 -4.45
N LYS A 43 7.63 -14.56 -3.18
CA LYS A 43 8.65 -15.43 -2.57
C LYS A 43 8.70 -16.78 -3.26
N ASP A 44 7.56 -17.36 -3.61
CA ASP A 44 7.49 -18.60 -4.39
C ASP A 44 8.12 -18.39 -5.79
N ILE A 45 7.91 -17.23 -6.40
CA ILE A 45 8.56 -16.86 -7.69
C ILE A 45 10.08 -16.75 -7.51
N LEU A 46 10.56 -16.10 -6.45
CA LEU A 46 11.99 -16.01 -6.13
C LEU A 46 12.59 -17.40 -5.89
N GLU A 47 11.87 -18.29 -5.20
CA GLU A 47 12.30 -19.66 -4.93
C GLU A 47 12.41 -20.46 -6.24
N GLY A 48 11.36 -20.44 -7.06
CA GLY A 48 11.33 -21.08 -8.38
C GLY A 48 12.40 -20.53 -9.33
N ALA A 49 12.79 -19.27 -9.16
CA ALA A 49 13.86 -18.61 -9.91
C ALA A 49 15.27 -18.89 -9.37
N GLY A 50 15.42 -19.55 -8.21
CA GLY A 50 16.70 -19.76 -7.54
C GLY A 50 17.31 -18.47 -6.95
N LEU A 51 16.46 -17.49 -6.61
CA LEU A 51 16.81 -16.17 -6.12
C LEU A 51 16.33 -15.92 -4.68
N LEU A 52 15.62 -16.84 -4.03
CA LEU A 52 15.18 -16.64 -2.65
C LEU A 52 16.36 -16.75 -1.67
N THR A 53 16.68 -15.66 -0.97
CA THR A 53 17.62 -15.64 0.16
C THR A 53 16.86 -15.60 1.50
N ASP A 54 17.54 -15.89 2.60
CA ASP A 54 16.94 -15.83 3.95
C ASP A 54 16.38 -14.43 4.26
N GLU A 55 17.05 -13.37 3.79
CA GLU A 55 16.57 -11.99 3.90
C GLU A 55 15.28 -11.78 3.11
N ALA A 56 15.23 -12.23 1.84
CA ALA A 56 14.05 -12.11 1.00
C ALA A 56 12.85 -12.91 1.56
N ALA A 57 13.10 -14.08 2.17
CA ALA A 57 12.06 -14.87 2.84
C ALA A 57 11.44 -14.14 4.05
N ALA A 58 12.24 -13.34 4.76
CA ALA A 58 11.80 -12.58 5.93
C ALA A 58 11.13 -11.23 5.58
N ALA A 59 11.04 -10.87 4.30
CA ALA A 59 10.39 -9.64 3.87
C ALA A 59 8.86 -9.71 4.06
N SER A 60 8.26 -8.57 4.41
CA SER A 60 6.80 -8.42 4.48
C SER A 60 6.20 -8.07 3.10
N PRO A 61 4.89 -8.30 2.87
CA PRO A 61 4.25 -7.94 1.60
C PRO A 61 4.34 -6.44 1.23
N SER A 62 4.53 -5.54 2.19
CA SER A 62 4.78 -4.11 1.96
C SER A 62 6.24 -3.73 1.68
N ASP A 63 7.17 -4.68 1.75
CA ASP A 63 8.59 -4.44 1.49
C ASP A 63 8.94 -4.68 0.02
N MET A 64 9.70 -3.77 -0.59
CA MET A 64 10.28 -4.03 -1.91
C MET A 64 11.59 -4.81 -1.74
N VAL A 65 11.65 -5.98 -2.35
CA VAL A 65 12.77 -6.91 -2.32
C VAL A 65 13.52 -6.82 -3.64
N ILE A 66 14.80 -6.48 -3.58
CA ILE A 66 15.71 -6.41 -4.72
C ILE A 66 16.70 -7.57 -4.56
N VAL A 67 16.59 -8.59 -5.40
CA VAL A 67 17.57 -9.68 -5.45
C VAL A 67 18.36 -9.59 -6.75
N VAL A 68 19.69 -9.58 -6.63
CA VAL A 68 20.62 -9.54 -7.76
C VAL A 68 21.59 -10.70 -7.67
N ASP A 69 21.68 -11.48 -8.75
CA ASP A 69 22.78 -12.41 -9.01
C ASP A 69 23.82 -11.73 -9.92
N SER A 70 25.01 -11.50 -9.37
CA SER A 70 26.14 -10.92 -10.11
C SER A 70 27.46 -11.58 -9.74
N GLU A 71 28.42 -11.57 -10.66
CA GLU A 71 29.80 -11.98 -10.39
C GLU A 71 30.62 -10.91 -9.65
N ARG A 72 30.13 -9.65 -9.59
CA ARG A 72 30.83 -8.52 -8.97
C ARG A 72 29.96 -7.85 -7.90
N GLU A 73 30.52 -7.64 -6.72
CA GLU A 73 29.83 -7.02 -5.58
C GLU A 73 29.48 -5.53 -5.84
N GLU A 74 30.31 -4.84 -6.64
CA GLU A 74 30.11 -3.44 -7.05
C GLU A 74 28.80 -3.23 -7.86
N THR A 75 28.33 -4.27 -8.55
CA THR A 75 27.10 -4.22 -9.37
C THR A 75 25.86 -3.89 -8.51
N VAL A 76 25.84 -4.27 -7.23
CA VAL A 76 24.71 -3.98 -6.34
C VAL A 76 24.51 -2.47 -6.15
N GLY A 77 25.60 -1.71 -6.04
CA GLY A 77 25.53 -0.25 -5.95
C GLY A 77 24.99 0.39 -7.23
N GLU A 78 25.36 -0.13 -8.40
CA GLU A 78 24.85 0.31 -9.70
C GLU A 78 23.35 0.00 -9.84
N VAL A 79 22.92 -1.20 -9.42
CA VAL A 79 21.50 -1.60 -9.41
C VAL A 79 20.68 -0.70 -8.49
N LEU A 80 21.17 -0.38 -7.30
CA LEU A 80 20.46 0.49 -6.36
C LEU A 80 20.35 1.92 -6.89
N ALA A 81 21.41 2.45 -7.51
CA ALA A 81 21.38 3.78 -8.13
C ALA A 81 20.39 3.84 -9.31
N GLU A 82 20.37 2.80 -10.15
CA GLU A 82 19.41 2.70 -11.26
C GLU A 82 17.97 2.53 -10.76
N THR A 83 17.77 1.76 -9.68
CA THR A 83 16.47 1.60 -9.01
C THR A 83 15.97 2.93 -8.47
N GLU A 84 16.82 3.68 -7.76
CA GLU A 84 16.47 5.01 -7.25
C GLU A 84 16.20 6.00 -8.38
N ARG A 85 16.96 5.95 -9.48
CA ARG A 85 16.72 6.77 -10.67
C ARG A 85 15.38 6.43 -11.33
N PHE A 86 15.08 5.15 -11.53
CA PHE A 86 13.83 4.71 -12.14
C PHE A 86 12.62 5.11 -11.30
N LEU A 87 12.67 4.88 -9.99
CA LEU A 87 11.63 5.29 -9.06
C LEU A 87 11.49 6.82 -9.02
N SER A 88 12.61 7.56 -9.04
CA SER A 88 12.57 9.03 -9.09
C SER A 88 12.01 9.56 -10.42
N ASP A 89 12.33 8.93 -11.56
CA ASP A 89 11.79 9.32 -12.87
C ASP A 89 10.28 9.07 -12.96
N LEU A 90 9.77 8.02 -12.29
CA LEU A 90 8.34 7.81 -12.07
C LEU A 90 7.76 8.95 -11.22
N SER A 91 8.42 9.33 -10.11
CA SER A 91 7.98 10.43 -9.24
C SER A 91 8.00 11.81 -9.91
N VAL A 92 9.00 12.10 -10.75
CA VAL A 92 9.13 13.40 -11.46
C VAL A 92 8.08 13.55 -12.56
N ARG A 93 7.62 12.45 -13.17
CA ARG A 93 6.41 12.45 -14.01
C ARG A 93 5.14 12.69 -13.19
N GLY A 94 5.11 12.21 -11.94
CA GLY A 94 4.06 12.49 -10.95
C GLY A 94 4.02 13.96 -10.48
N ASP A 95 5.15 14.63 -10.31
CA ASP A 95 5.25 16.05 -9.87
C ASP A 95 4.75 17.05 -10.93
N ALA A 96 4.72 16.66 -12.20
CA ALA A 96 4.04 17.42 -13.25
C ALA A 96 2.50 17.22 -13.24
N SER A 97 2.00 16.28 -12.43
CA SER A 97 0.59 16.00 -12.28
C SER A 97 -0.02 16.87 -11.17
N GLN A 98 -1.07 17.62 -11.51
CA GLN A 98 -1.89 18.35 -10.53
C GLN A 98 -2.90 17.43 -9.83
N LEU A 99 -2.63 16.11 -9.70
CA LEU A 99 -3.57 15.21 -9.04
C LEU A 99 -3.48 15.35 -7.53
N ALA A 100 -4.63 15.33 -6.86
CA ALA A 100 -4.68 15.06 -5.44
C ALA A 100 -4.35 13.57 -5.24
N GLU A 101 -3.16 13.30 -4.72
CA GLU A 101 -2.78 11.99 -4.21
C GLU A 101 -3.32 11.85 -2.78
N VAL A 102 -4.00 10.75 -2.50
CA VAL A 102 -4.65 10.46 -1.22
C VAL A 102 -4.29 9.05 -0.76
N GLU A 103 -4.37 8.81 0.54
CA GLU A 103 -4.00 7.53 1.15
C GLU A 103 -5.17 6.82 1.85
N SER A 104 -6.38 7.38 1.75
CA SER A 104 -7.60 6.78 2.33
C SER A 104 -8.86 7.13 1.52
N TRP A 105 -9.91 6.33 1.70
CA TRP A 105 -11.23 6.60 1.14
C TRP A 105 -11.82 7.93 1.61
N ASP A 106 -11.62 8.31 2.87
CA ASP A 106 -12.12 9.59 3.41
C ASP A 106 -11.45 10.79 2.74
N GLU A 107 -10.13 10.73 2.53
CA GLU A 107 -9.42 11.75 1.78
C GLU A 107 -9.84 11.77 0.31
N ALA A 108 -10.04 10.59 -0.31
CA ALA A 108 -10.49 10.47 -1.69
C ALA A 108 -11.86 11.09 -1.91
N LEU A 109 -12.82 10.78 -1.04
CA LEU A 109 -14.17 11.34 -1.06
C LEU A 109 -14.19 12.80 -0.59
N GLY A 110 -13.28 13.22 0.28
CA GLY A 110 -13.10 14.63 0.62
C GLY A 110 -12.60 15.44 -0.58
N ALA A 111 -11.68 14.89 -1.36
CA ALA A 111 -11.16 15.50 -2.58
C ALA A 111 -12.15 15.46 -3.75
N MET A 112 -12.96 14.39 -3.85
CA MET A 112 -13.98 14.23 -4.89
C MET A 112 -15.29 13.64 -4.32
N PRO A 113 -16.12 14.47 -3.66
CA PRO A 113 -17.37 14.01 -3.05
C PRO A 113 -18.42 13.51 -4.04
N ASP A 114 -18.27 13.87 -5.32
CA ASP A 114 -19.15 13.49 -6.42
C ASP A 114 -18.60 12.34 -7.28
N ALA A 115 -17.59 11.61 -6.80
CA ALA A 115 -17.09 10.41 -7.47
C ALA A 115 -18.23 9.40 -7.72
N ASN A 116 -18.22 8.75 -8.89
CA ASN A 116 -19.26 7.78 -9.28
C ASN A 116 -18.72 6.43 -9.75
N LEU A 117 -17.39 6.30 -9.82
CA LEU A 117 -16.70 5.08 -10.24
C LEU A 117 -15.40 4.91 -9.44
N ALA A 118 -15.14 3.70 -8.96
CA ALA A 118 -13.84 3.28 -8.44
C ALA A 118 -13.16 2.37 -9.48
N LEU A 119 -11.89 2.63 -9.77
CA LEU A 119 -11.07 1.86 -10.71
C LEU A 119 -9.99 1.10 -9.93
N PHE A 120 -10.06 -0.23 -9.90
CA PHE A 120 -9.11 -1.07 -9.15
C PHE A 120 -8.10 -1.77 -10.06
N SER A 121 -6.83 -1.67 -9.69
CA SER A 121 -5.70 -2.41 -10.27
C SER A 121 -4.69 -2.88 -9.21
N THR A 122 -5.17 -3.13 -7.99
CA THR A 122 -4.40 -3.66 -6.85
C THR A 122 -4.31 -5.20 -6.87
N PRO A 123 -3.43 -5.84 -6.07
CA PRO A 123 -3.34 -7.30 -5.99
C PRO A 123 -4.65 -7.98 -5.56
N GLY A 124 -5.07 -9.01 -6.29
CA GLY A 124 -6.36 -9.70 -6.12
C GLY A 124 -6.67 -10.16 -4.70
N GLU A 125 -5.66 -10.69 -4.01
CA GLU A 125 -5.76 -11.26 -2.66
C GLU A 125 -6.31 -10.27 -1.61
N TYR A 126 -6.10 -8.96 -1.82
CA TYR A 126 -6.53 -7.91 -0.90
C TYR A 126 -7.67 -7.04 -1.45
N THR A 127 -8.04 -7.21 -2.73
CA THR A 127 -8.90 -6.25 -3.44
C THR A 127 -10.39 -6.52 -3.24
N ALA A 128 -10.81 -7.76 -2.98
CA ALA A 128 -12.23 -8.09 -2.84
C ALA A 128 -12.93 -7.31 -1.71
N PRO A 129 -12.35 -7.16 -0.50
CA PRO A 129 -12.91 -6.31 0.56
C PRO A 129 -13.01 -4.84 0.15
N GLU A 130 -12.00 -4.30 -0.53
CA GLU A 130 -11.96 -2.90 -0.99
C GLU A 130 -13.04 -2.61 -2.04
N ILE A 131 -13.27 -3.53 -2.99
CA ILE A 131 -14.41 -3.46 -3.91
C ILE A 131 -15.73 -3.44 -3.12
N GLY A 132 -15.84 -4.31 -2.12
CA GLY A 132 -16.98 -4.36 -1.22
C GLY A 132 -17.24 -3.02 -0.54
N HIS A 133 -16.18 -2.35 -0.07
CA HIS A 133 -16.24 -1.04 0.57
C HIS A 133 -16.62 0.08 -0.41
N ALA A 134 -16.04 0.12 -1.60
CA ALA A 134 -16.41 1.07 -2.65
C ALA A 134 -17.90 0.98 -3.02
N LEU A 135 -18.45 -0.24 -3.09
CA LEU A 135 -19.89 -0.45 -3.29
C LEU A 135 -20.73 0.03 -2.09
N ASP A 136 -20.20 -0.04 -0.86
CA ASP A 136 -20.88 0.52 0.32
C ASP A 136 -20.91 2.05 0.32
N LEU A 137 -19.87 2.67 -0.23
CA LEU A 137 -19.79 4.10 -0.47
C LEU A 137 -20.65 4.58 -1.66
N GLY A 138 -21.35 3.67 -2.35
CA GLY A 138 -22.26 4.01 -3.44
C GLY A 138 -21.60 4.19 -4.81
N LEU A 139 -20.34 3.74 -4.97
CA LEU A 139 -19.59 3.85 -6.22
C LEU A 139 -19.85 2.65 -7.13
N ASN A 140 -20.01 2.90 -8.43
CA ASN A 140 -19.83 1.82 -9.40
C ASN A 140 -18.36 1.38 -9.39
N VAL A 141 -18.07 0.17 -9.87
CA VAL A 141 -16.71 -0.38 -9.83
C VAL A 141 -16.28 -0.88 -11.18
N PHE A 142 -15.08 -0.49 -11.61
CA PHE A 142 -14.33 -1.11 -12.69
C PHE A 142 -13.10 -1.78 -12.08
N SER A 143 -13.01 -3.10 -12.16
CA SER A 143 -11.92 -3.89 -11.57
C SER A 143 -11.09 -4.52 -12.68
N PHE A 144 -9.95 -3.89 -12.97
CA PHE A 144 -8.89 -4.51 -13.75
C PHE A 144 -8.23 -5.67 -12.98
N THR A 145 -8.18 -5.56 -11.65
CA THR A 145 -7.63 -6.57 -10.76
C THR A 145 -8.12 -7.98 -11.09
N ASP A 146 -7.17 -8.89 -11.24
CA ASP A 146 -7.35 -10.33 -11.39
C ASP A 146 -7.05 -11.07 -10.07
N ASN A 147 -7.10 -12.40 -10.04
CA ASN A 147 -6.87 -13.26 -8.87
C ASN A 147 -7.86 -13.06 -7.72
N ILE A 148 -9.08 -12.59 -8.04
CA ILE A 148 -10.21 -12.59 -7.12
C ILE A 148 -10.96 -13.93 -7.28
N SER A 149 -11.34 -14.55 -6.17
CA SER A 149 -12.02 -15.84 -6.19
C SER A 149 -13.38 -15.75 -6.90
N LEU A 150 -13.80 -16.85 -7.52
CA LEU A 150 -15.11 -16.92 -8.20
C LEU A 150 -16.29 -16.69 -7.23
N ALA A 151 -16.13 -17.11 -5.98
CA ALA A 151 -17.13 -16.91 -4.93
C ALA A 151 -17.28 -15.43 -4.57
N ASP A 152 -16.15 -14.71 -4.44
CA ASP A 152 -16.13 -13.28 -4.16
C ASP A 152 -16.69 -12.48 -5.33
N GLU A 153 -16.29 -12.79 -6.57
CA GLU A 153 -16.88 -12.17 -7.77
C GLU A 153 -18.40 -12.29 -7.77
N ALA A 154 -18.92 -13.51 -7.59
CA ALA A 154 -20.36 -13.76 -7.58
C ALA A 154 -21.07 -13.04 -6.42
N SER A 155 -20.43 -12.91 -5.26
CA SER A 155 -20.95 -12.19 -4.10
C SER A 155 -20.99 -10.68 -4.34
N LEU A 156 -19.88 -10.10 -4.82
CA LEU A 156 -19.72 -8.67 -5.07
C LEU A 156 -20.62 -8.19 -6.22
N LYS A 157 -20.78 -8.97 -7.29
CA LYS A 157 -21.71 -8.63 -8.38
C LYS A 157 -23.17 -8.63 -7.92
N ARG A 158 -23.56 -9.59 -7.07
CA ARG A 158 -24.89 -9.59 -6.44
C ARG A 158 -25.07 -8.35 -5.55
N LYS A 159 -24.09 -8.03 -4.71
CA LYS A 159 -24.10 -6.81 -3.88
C LYS A 159 -24.26 -5.54 -4.71
N ALA A 160 -23.51 -5.41 -5.82
CA ALA A 160 -23.61 -4.28 -6.72
C ALA A 160 -25.03 -4.18 -7.33
N HIS A 161 -25.54 -5.28 -7.88
CA HIS A 161 -26.88 -5.34 -8.46
C HIS A 161 -27.98 -4.96 -7.45
N GLU A 162 -27.93 -5.52 -6.23
CA GLU A 162 -28.90 -5.23 -5.16
C GLU A 162 -28.87 -3.75 -4.70
N LYS A 163 -27.69 -3.11 -4.75
CA LYS A 163 -27.53 -1.67 -4.48
C LYS A 163 -27.87 -0.77 -5.66
N GLY A 164 -28.18 -1.33 -6.83
CA GLY A 164 -28.38 -0.57 -8.06
C GLY A 164 -27.09 0.05 -8.58
N LEU A 165 -25.97 -0.64 -8.44
CA LEU A 165 -24.64 -0.27 -8.94
C LEU A 165 -24.16 -1.32 -9.94
N MET A 166 -23.12 -0.99 -10.71
CA MET A 166 -22.49 -1.91 -11.65
C MET A 166 -21.07 -2.27 -11.22
N LEU A 167 -20.77 -3.57 -11.21
CA LEU A 167 -19.41 -4.10 -11.05
C LEU A 167 -18.91 -4.69 -12.38
N MET A 168 -18.05 -3.92 -13.04
CA MET A 168 -17.33 -4.27 -14.27
C MET A 168 -16.02 -4.97 -13.91
N GLY A 169 -16.00 -6.31 -13.92
CA GLY A 169 -14.86 -7.12 -13.46
C GLY A 169 -15.25 -8.05 -12.31
N PRO A 170 -14.30 -8.72 -11.64
CA PRO A 170 -12.84 -8.66 -11.79
C PRO A 170 -12.35 -9.17 -13.16
N ASP A 171 -11.06 -8.99 -13.44
CA ASP A 171 -10.45 -9.31 -14.74
C ASP A 171 -11.15 -8.56 -15.89
N CYS A 172 -11.45 -7.29 -15.68
CA CYS A 172 -12.00 -6.41 -16.72
C CYS A 172 -10.90 -5.55 -17.33
N GLY A 173 -10.30 -6.05 -18.41
CA GLY A 173 -9.17 -5.39 -19.09
C GLY A 173 -9.53 -4.09 -19.83
N THR A 174 -10.75 -3.96 -20.35
CA THR A 174 -11.11 -2.94 -21.35
C THR A 174 -12.49 -2.35 -21.06
N GLY A 175 -12.63 -1.04 -21.17
CA GLY A 175 -13.93 -0.38 -21.10
C GLY A 175 -13.93 1.03 -21.69
N ILE A 176 -15.07 1.41 -22.27
CA ILE A 176 -15.34 2.78 -22.73
C ILE A 176 -16.63 3.21 -22.05
N ILE A 177 -16.60 4.23 -21.20
CA ILE A 177 -17.80 4.73 -20.51
C ILE A 177 -17.95 6.22 -20.80
N SER A 178 -19.06 6.61 -21.43
CA SER A 178 -19.29 7.99 -21.89
C SER A 178 -18.10 8.50 -22.74
N SER A 179 -17.68 7.66 -23.71
CA SER A 179 -16.51 7.90 -24.57
C SER A 179 -15.17 8.07 -23.84
N THR A 180 -15.07 7.63 -22.59
CA THR A 180 -13.83 7.65 -21.80
C THR A 180 -13.20 6.26 -21.80
N PRO A 181 -11.99 6.09 -22.36
CA PRO A 181 -11.26 4.81 -22.34
C PRO A 181 -10.69 4.54 -20.94
N ILE A 182 -10.96 3.34 -20.42
CA ILE A 182 -10.57 2.88 -19.08
C ILE A 182 -9.66 1.65 -19.22
N ALA A 183 -8.56 1.61 -18.48
CA ALA A 183 -7.56 0.52 -18.52
C ALA A 183 -6.98 0.28 -19.94
N PHE A 184 -6.95 -0.96 -20.43
CA PHE A 184 -6.37 -1.35 -21.72
C PHE A 184 -7.38 -1.12 -22.85
N THR A 185 -7.43 0.11 -23.37
CA THR A 185 -8.50 0.52 -24.29
C THR A 185 -7.99 1.44 -25.39
N ASN A 186 -8.55 1.27 -26.59
CA ASN A 186 -8.27 2.08 -27.77
C ASN A 186 -9.02 3.42 -27.75
N VAL A 187 -8.46 4.42 -28.43
CA VAL A 187 -9.13 5.69 -28.69
C VAL A 187 -10.04 5.52 -29.90
N VAL A 188 -11.35 5.47 -29.67
CA VAL A 188 -12.37 5.33 -30.72
C VAL A 188 -13.28 6.55 -30.76
N ARG A 189 -13.84 6.84 -31.94
CA ARG A 189 -14.79 7.95 -32.06
C ARG A 189 -16.10 7.64 -31.32
N PRO A 190 -16.75 8.65 -30.70
CA PRO A 190 -18.11 8.52 -30.21
C PRO A 190 -19.08 8.16 -31.33
N GLY A 191 -20.09 7.34 -31.06
CA GLY A 191 -21.09 6.97 -32.05
C GLY A 191 -22.25 6.17 -31.47
N ARG A 192 -23.07 5.61 -32.34
CA ARG A 192 -24.41 5.11 -31.96
C ARG A 192 -24.42 3.65 -31.52
N ILE A 193 -23.27 3.01 -31.45
CA ILE A 193 -23.16 1.60 -31.08
C ILE A 193 -22.76 1.52 -29.60
N GLY A 194 -23.48 0.69 -28.84
CA GLY A 194 -23.14 0.34 -27.47
C GLY A 194 -22.73 -1.13 -27.41
N ILE A 195 -21.68 -1.45 -26.66
CA ILE A 195 -21.14 -2.80 -26.55
C ILE A 195 -21.17 -3.25 -25.08
N VAL A 196 -21.54 -4.49 -24.84
CA VAL A 196 -21.34 -5.19 -23.57
C VAL A 196 -20.51 -6.43 -23.86
N GLY A 197 -19.47 -6.69 -23.08
CA GLY A 197 -18.68 -7.90 -23.32
C GLY A 197 -17.88 -8.44 -22.17
N ALA A 198 -17.87 -9.76 -22.07
CA ALA A 198 -16.98 -10.54 -21.20
C ALA A 198 -15.70 -10.91 -21.96
N SER A 199 -15.10 -9.93 -22.64
CA SER A 199 -13.97 -10.12 -23.54
C SER A 199 -13.27 -8.78 -23.77
N GLY A 200 -12.12 -8.55 -23.13
CA GLY A 200 -11.36 -7.30 -23.28
C GLY A 200 -10.89 -7.10 -24.73
N THR A 201 -10.05 -7.99 -25.22
CA THR A 201 -9.49 -7.88 -26.58
C THR A 201 -10.52 -8.06 -27.69
N GLY A 202 -11.66 -8.73 -27.43
CA GLY A 202 -12.79 -8.77 -28.37
C GLY A 202 -13.53 -7.44 -28.46
N ILE A 203 -13.74 -6.76 -27.33
CA ILE A 203 -14.23 -5.38 -27.33
C ILE A 203 -13.28 -4.48 -28.12
N GLN A 204 -11.96 -4.59 -27.89
CA GLN A 204 -10.98 -3.79 -28.63
C GLN A 204 -11.07 -4.02 -30.15
N GLU A 205 -11.09 -5.27 -30.62
CA GLU A 205 -11.15 -5.56 -32.06
C GLU A 205 -12.45 -5.05 -32.69
N VAL A 206 -13.60 -5.29 -32.07
CA VAL A 206 -14.90 -4.83 -32.60
C VAL A 206 -14.97 -3.31 -32.62
N THR A 207 -14.59 -2.63 -31.54
CA THR A 207 -14.61 -1.16 -31.47
C THR A 207 -13.66 -0.53 -32.49
N CYS A 208 -12.47 -1.09 -32.68
CA CYS A 208 -11.51 -0.61 -33.66
C CYS A 208 -11.97 -0.83 -35.11
N ILE A 209 -12.59 -1.98 -35.41
CA ILE A 209 -13.17 -2.20 -36.74
C ILE A 209 -14.32 -1.23 -37.00
N ILE A 210 -15.20 -1.00 -36.02
CA ILE A 210 -16.29 0.00 -36.12
C ILE A 210 -15.74 1.39 -36.45
N ASP A 211 -14.69 1.84 -35.74
CA ASP A 211 -14.05 3.14 -36.00
C ASP A 211 -13.49 3.23 -37.42
N ARG A 212 -12.75 2.19 -37.85
CA ARG A 212 -12.17 2.13 -39.21
C ARG A 212 -13.23 2.06 -40.30
N LEU A 213 -14.43 1.55 -40.00
CA LEU A 213 -15.59 1.55 -40.91
C LEU A 213 -16.34 2.90 -40.93
N GLY A 214 -15.98 3.84 -40.05
CA GLY A 214 -16.46 5.22 -40.06
C GLY A 214 -17.54 5.54 -39.01
N GLU A 215 -18.01 4.55 -38.25
CA GLU A 215 -18.97 4.72 -37.16
C GLU A 215 -18.26 4.71 -35.79
N GLY A 216 -18.99 4.89 -34.68
CA GLY A 216 -18.36 5.00 -33.36
C GLY A 216 -19.07 4.26 -32.23
N VAL A 217 -18.41 4.24 -31.08
CA VAL A 217 -18.89 3.59 -29.85
C VAL A 217 -18.88 4.60 -28.71
N THR A 218 -20.04 4.79 -28.07
CA THR A 218 -20.14 5.66 -26.88
C THR A 218 -19.89 4.89 -25.59
N HIS A 219 -20.36 3.65 -25.53
CA HIS A 219 -20.18 2.76 -24.39
C HIS A 219 -19.68 1.40 -24.85
N ALA A 220 -18.63 0.89 -24.21
CA ALA A 220 -18.18 -0.49 -24.24
C ALA A 220 -17.99 -0.96 -22.80
N ILE A 221 -19.00 -1.65 -22.27
CA ILE A 221 -19.04 -2.11 -20.88
C ILE A 221 -18.37 -3.49 -20.81
N GLY A 222 -17.13 -3.52 -20.34
CA GLY A 222 -16.44 -4.75 -19.98
C GLY A 222 -17.01 -5.33 -18.70
N THR A 223 -17.22 -6.66 -18.65
CA THR A 223 -17.93 -7.29 -17.51
C THR A 223 -17.07 -8.23 -16.67
N GLY A 224 -15.82 -8.44 -17.06
CA GLY A 224 -14.95 -9.50 -16.52
C GLY A 224 -15.10 -10.81 -17.29
N GLY A 225 -14.00 -11.53 -17.52
CA GLY A 225 -13.95 -12.71 -18.38
C GLY A 225 -14.83 -13.89 -17.94
N ARG A 226 -15.21 -13.93 -16.65
CA ARG A 226 -15.96 -15.03 -16.02
C ARG A 226 -17.45 -14.74 -15.81
N ASP A 227 -17.93 -13.57 -16.25
CA ASP A 227 -19.30 -13.12 -15.96
C ASP A 227 -20.38 -14.10 -16.47
N LEU A 228 -20.21 -14.64 -17.68
CA LEU A 228 -21.16 -15.62 -18.26
C LEU A 228 -20.96 -17.06 -17.76
N SER A 229 -20.13 -17.27 -16.74
CA SER A 229 -20.05 -18.58 -16.07
C SER A 229 -21.35 -18.89 -15.33
N GLY A 230 -21.64 -20.20 -15.14
CA GLY A 230 -22.82 -20.61 -14.36
C GLY A 230 -22.81 -20.13 -12.92
N ALA A 231 -21.63 -19.95 -12.31
CA ALA A 231 -21.48 -19.52 -10.93
C ALA A 231 -21.78 -18.02 -10.74
N VAL A 232 -21.41 -17.18 -11.70
CA VAL A 232 -21.62 -15.72 -11.65
C VAL A 232 -22.99 -15.36 -12.21
N GLY A 233 -23.38 -15.97 -13.33
CA GLY A 233 -24.74 -15.90 -13.84
C GLY A 233 -25.06 -14.69 -14.72
N ALA A 234 -24.05 -14.07 -15.36
CA ALA A 234 -24.16 -12.94 -16.30
C ALA A 234 -24.80 -11.67 -15.73
N ILE A 235 -24.61 -11.41 -14.44
CA ILE A 235 -25.23 -10.27 -13.73
C ILE A 235 -24.86 -8.96 -14.44
N THR A 236 -23.56 -8.69 -14.61
CA THR A 236 -23.09 -7.44 -15.19
C THR A 236 -23.44 -7.34 -16.67
N VAL A 237 -23.39 -8.44 -17.43
CA VAL A 237 -23.85 -8.45 -18.84
C VAL A 237 -25.32 -8.05 -18.95
N MET A 238 -26.19 -8.60 -18.11
CA MET A 238 -27.62 -8.27 -18.13
C MET A 238 -27.87 -6.82 -17.71
N ASP A 239 -27.18 -6.33 -16.68
CA ASP A 239 -27.26 -4.94 -16.23
C ASP A 239 -26.74 -3.97 -17.31
N GLY A 240 -25.66 -4.34 -18.00
CA GLY A 240 -25.12 -3.59 -19.14
C GLY A 240 -26.11 -3.53 -20.32
N ILE A 241 -26.74 -4.65 -20.69
CA ILE A 241 -27.75 -4.68 -21.77
C ILE A 241 -28.93 -3.77 -21.40
N SER A 242 -29.42 -3.87 -20.16
CA SER A 242 -30.47 -3.00 -19.63
C SER A 242 -30.08 -1.52 -19.70
N ALA A 243 -28.86 -1.17 -19.29
CA ALA A 243 -28.35 0.20 -19.37
C ALA A 243 -28.33 0.72 -20.81
N LEU A 244 -27.76 -0.05 -21.75
CA LEU A 244 -27.66 0.34 -23.16
C LEU A 244 -29.02 0.40 -23.88
N GLU A 245 -30.00 -0.42 -23.50
CA GLU A 245 -31.36 -0.35 -24.03
C GLU A 245 -32.02 0.99 -23.67
N HIS A 246 -31.75 1.53 -22.49
CA HIS A 246 -32.37 2.77 -22.01
C HIS A 246 -31.54 4.03 -22.31
N ASP A 247 -30.29 3.87 -22.75
CA ASP A 247 -29.42 4.97 -23.16
C ASP A 247 -29.94 5.69 -24.41
N ARG A 248 -29.80 7.01 -24.49
CA ARG A 248 -30.36 7.81 -25.59
C ARG A 248 -29.47 7.89 -26.82
N GLU A 249 -28.16 7.75 -26.66
CA GLU A 249 -27.19 7.85 -27.75
C GLU A 249 -27.02 6.51 -28.46
N VAL A 250 -27.12 5.40 -27.73
CA VAL A 250 -27.06 4.05 -28.26
C VAL A 250 -28.30 3.72 -29.08
N LYS A 251 -28.09 3.30 -30.33
CA LYS A 251 -29.10 2.84 -31.28
C LYS A 251 -28.95 1.38 -31.66
N VAL A 252 -27.77 0.78 -31.47
CA VAL A 252 -27.49 -0.63 -31.73
C VAL A 252 -26.71 -1.21 -30.55
N ILE A 253 -27.10 -2.40 -30.10
CA ILE A 253 -26.43 -3.10 -28.99
C ILE A 253 -25.62 -4.26 -29.54
N CYS A 254 -24.36 -4.37 -29.14
CA CYS A 254 -23.49 -5.50 -29.43
C CYS A 254 -23.17 -6.27 -28.15
N VAL A 255 -23.28 -7.59 -28.19
CA VAL A 255 -22.86 -8.48 -27.11
C VAL A 255 -21.72 -9.37 -27.57
N ILE A 256 -20.62 -9.36 -26.84
CA ILE A 256 -19.41 -10.12 -27.16
C ILE A 256 -19.06 -11.02 -25.97
N SER A 257 -18.99 -12.33 -26.18
CA SER A 257 -18.43 -13.21 -25.16
C SER A 257 -17.72 -14.43 -25.73
N LYS A 258 -16.85 -15.01 -24.90
CA LYS A 258 -16.45 -16.42 -24.98
C LYS A 258 -17.69 -17.33 -24.84
N PRO A 259 -17.62 -18.64 -25.18
CA PRO A 259 -18.81 -19.48 -25.18
C PRO A 259 -19.41 -19.58 -23.77
N PRO A 260 -20.67 -19.12 -23.57
CA PRO A 260 -21.32 -19.12 -22.27
C PRO A 260 -21.79 -20.53 -21.84
N ALA A 261 -22.06 -20.72 -20.54
CA ALA A 261 -22.82 -21.87 -20.09
C ALA A 261 -24.23 -21.83 -20.72
N ARG A 262 -24.74 -22.96 -21.21
CA ARG A 262 -26.01 -23.01 -21.98
C ARG A 262 -27.18 -22.31 -21.28
N GLU A 263 -27.37 -22.53 -19.99
CA GLU A 263 -28.45 -21.87 -19.23
C GLU A 263 -28.26 -20.36 -19.11
N VAL A 264 -27.01 -19.89 -19.03
CA VAL A 264 -26.69 -18.46 -18.99
C VAL A 264 -26.91 -17.82 -20.37
N ARG A 265 -26.47 -18.52 -21.42
CA ARG A 265 -26.71 -18.13 -22.82
C ARG A 265 -28.18 -17.89 -23.10
N ASP A 266 -29.02 -18.86 -22.74
CA ASP A 266 -30.45 -18.81 -23.04
C ASP A 266 -31.11 -17.62 -22.33
N ARG A 267 -30.72 -17.31 -21.08
CA ARG A 267 -31.19 -16.10 -20.37
C ARG A 267 -30.73 -14.79 -21.03
N VAL A 268 -29.49 -14.72 -21.51
CA VAL A 268 -28.96 -13.55 -22.21
C VAL A 268 -29.70 -13.36 -23.54
N VAL A 269 -29.88 -14.42 -24.33
CA VAL A 269 -30.64 -14.35 -25.60
C VAL A 269 -32.10 -13.95 -25.35
N ASP A 270 -32.74 -14.48 -24.30
CA ASP A 270 -34.08 -14.06 -23.88
C ASP A 270 -34.17 -12.56 -23.56
N LEU A 271 -33.13 -11.98 -22.95
CA LEU A 271 -33.06 -10.53 -22.71
C LEU A 271 -32.85 -9.74 -24.01
N LEU A 272 -31.95 -10.20 -24.88
CA LEU A 272 -31.66 -9.53 -26.15
C LEU A 272 -32.88 -9.49 -27.08
N GLU A 273 -33.69 -10.54 -27.11
CA GLU A 273 -34.92 -10.59 -27.90
C GLU A 273 -36.02 -9.64 -27.42
N ARG A 274 -35.96 -9.23 -26.15
CA ARG A 274 -36.87 -8.25 -25.56
C ARG A 274 -36.44 -6.80 -25.81
N CYS A 275 -35.21 -6.57 -26.27
CA CYS A 275 -34.72 -5.22 -26.58
C CYS A 275 -35.50 -4.61 -27.75
N THR A 276 -35.78 -3.32 -27.67
CA THR A 276 -36.44 -2.60 -28.76
C THR A 276 -35.44 -2.17 -29.84
N LYS A 277 -34.19 -1.94 -29.45
CA LYS A 277 -33.07 -1.62 -30.33
C LYS A 277 -32.55 -2.87 -31.07
N PRO A 278 -32.03 -2.73 -32.29
CA PRO A 278 -31.33 -3.83 -32.98
C PRO A 278 -30.15 -4.37 -32.17
N VAL A 279 -30.00 -5.69 -32.17
CA VAL A 279 -28.97 -6.40 -31.40
C VAL A 279 -28.12 -7.30 -32.28
N VAL A 280 -26.81 -7.22 -32.11
CA VAL A 280 -25.83 -8.18 -32.66
C VAL A 280 -25.17 -8.93 -31.52
N ALA A 281 -25.05 -10.25 -31.62
CA ALA A 281 -24.37 -11.05 -30.62
C ALA A 281 -23.35 -12.00 -31.25
N ILE A 282 -22.19 -12.11 -30.61
CA ILE A 282 -21.18 -13.12 -30.90
C ILE A 282 -20.88 -13.91 -29.64
N PHE A 283 -21.10 -15.22 -29.72
CA PHE A 283 -20.66 -16.21 -28.75
C PHE A 283 -19.52 -16.97 -29.41
N LEU A 284 -18.27 -16.57 -29.14
CA LEU A 284 -17.09 -17.18 -29.76
C LEU A 284 -17.09 -18.69 -29.51
N GLY A 285 -16.76 -19.48 -30.53
CA GLY A 285 -16.87 -20.94 -30.50
C GLY A 285 -18.21 -21.49 -30.96
N GLU A 286 -19.22 -20.65 -31.22
CA GLU A 286 -20.44 -21.05 -31.94
C GLU A 286 -20.34 -20.69 -33.42
N ARG A 287 -20.72 -21.64 -34.29
CA ARG A 287 -20.92 -21.41 -35.73
C ARG A 287 -22.42 -21.26 -36.02
N PRO A 288 -22.97 -20.03 -35.99
CA PRO A 288 -24.40 -19.84 -36.21
C PRO A 288 -24.80 -20.14 -37.65
N GLU A 289 -25.75 -21.06 -37.86
CA GLU A 289 -26.35 -21.32 -39.17
C GLU A 289 -27.46 -20.30 -39.52
N HIS A 290 -28.03 -19.66 -38.49
CA HIS A 290 -29.17 -18.78 -38.58
C HIS A 290 -29.08 -17.63 -37.56
N HIS A 291 -29.78 -16.53 -37.83
CA HIS A 291 -30.11 -15.53 -36.82
C HIS A 291 -31.35 -16.01 -36.03
N LEU A 292 -31.43 -15.65 -34.75
CA LEU A 292 -32.57 -15.99 -33.88
C LEU A 292 -33.48 -14.77 -33.79
N GLY A 293 -34.79 -14.93 -33.99
CA GLY A 293 -35.79 -13.88 -33.78
C GLY A 293 -35.38 -12.52 -34.34
N ARG A 294 -34.99 -11.59 -33.46
CA ARG A 294 -34.48 -10.25 -33.79
C ARG A 294 -32.97 -10.10 -33.56
N VAL A 295 -32.32 -11.10 -32.97
CA VAL A 295 -30.90 -11.11 -32.63
C VAL A 295 -30.06 -11.58 -33.83
N TYR A 296 -29.19 -10.70 -34.31
CA TYR A 296 -28.22 -11.03 -35.35
C TYR A 296 -27.03 -11.78 -34.75
N LEU A 297 -27.01 -13.11 -34.92
CA LEU A 297 -25.84 -13.92 -34.56
C LEU A 297 -24.71 -13.79 -35.59
N ALA A 298 -23.53 -13.42 -35.10
CA ALA A 298 -22.28 -13.33 -35.86
C ALA A 298 -21.34 -14.50 -35.52
N HIS A 299 -20.50 -14.87 -36.49
CA HIS A 299 -19.49 -15.93 -36.37
C HIS A 299 -18.10 -15.35 -36.05
N THR A 300 -17.78 -14.14 -36.53
CA THR A 300 -16.48 -13.48 -36.29
C THR A 300 -16.65 -12.08 -35.70
N LEU A 301 -15.61 -11.58 -35.04
CA LEU A 301 -15.54 -10.23 -34.49
C LEU A 301 -15.68 -9.18 -35.60
N GLU A 302 -15.06 -9.43 -36.76
CA GLU A 302 -15.23 -8.57 -37.95
C GLU A 302 -16.68 -8.55 -38.43
N GLU A 303 -17.33 -9.70 -38.51
CA GLU A 303 -18.74 -9.79 -38.91
C GLU A 303 -19.63 -9.05 -37.91
N THR A 304 -19.36 -9.19 -36.61
CA THR A 304 -20.07 -8.49 -35.54
C THR A 304 -20.02 -6.98 -35.75
N ALA A 305 -18.81 -6.43 -35.96
CA ALA A 305 -18.62 -5.01 -36.23
C ALA A 305 -19.37 -4.55 -37.49
N ARG A 306 -19.29 -5.32 -38.59
CA ARG A 306 -19.93 -4.95 -39.86
C ARG A 306 -21.46 -4.97 -39.79
N ILE A 307 -22.06 -5.97 -39.13
CA ILE A 307 -23.50 -6.01 -38.89
C ILE A 307 -23.90 -4.80 -38.05
N ALA A 308 -23.15 -4.50 -36.99
CA ALA A 308 -23.45 -3.37 -36.10
C ALA A 308 -23.44 -2.03 -36.85
N VAL A 309 -22.44 -1.81 -37.72
CA VAL A 309 -22.35 -0.60 -38.56
C VAL A 309 -23.51 -0.54 -39.55
N ASP A 310 -23.85 -1.64 -40.24
CA ASP A 310 -24.99 -1.66 -41.16
C ASP A 310 -26.30 -1.33 -40.44
N LEU A 311 -26.53 -1.88 -39.26
CA LEU A 311 -27.70 -1.56 -38.43
C LEU A 311 -27.71 -0.09 -37.98
N ALA A 312 -26.57 0.46 -37.56
CA ALA A 312 -26.45 1.83 -37.08
C ALA A 312 -26.70 2.86 -38.21
N GLU A 313 -26.28 2.52 -39.43
CA GLU A 313 -26.52 3.31 -40.64
C GLU A 313 -27.91 3.07 -41.27
N GLY A 314 -28.69 2.10 -40.77
CA GLY A 314 -29.98 1.71 -41.35
C GLY A 314 -29.85 1.00 -42.70
N ARG A 315 -28.68 0.42 -43.00
CA ARG A 315 -28.45 -0.41 -44.18
C ARG A 315 -29.02 -1.82 -43.96
N PRO A 316 -29.54 -2.49 -45.02
CA PRO A 316 -29.97 -3.88 -44.90
C PRO A 316 -28.80 -4.78 -44.52
N VAL A 317 -28.97 -5.59 -43.47
CA VAL A 317 -27.97 -6.59 -43.07
C VAL A 317 -27.81 -7.63 -44.17
N LYS A 318 -26.56 -7.91 -44.56
CA LYS A 318 -26.23 -8.89 -45.60
C LYS A 318 -26.46 -10.31 -45.07
N ARG A 319 -26.76 -11.23 -46.00
CA ARG A 319 -26.87 -12.66 -45.65
C ARG A 319 -25.53 -13.30 -45.32
N ASN A 320 -24.43 -12.68 -45.77
CA ASN A 320 -23.06 -13.13 -45.59
C ASN A 320 -22.11 -11.93 -45.66
N TYR A 321 -21.22 -11.80 -44.68
CA TYR A 321 -20.23 -10.73 -44.59
C TYR A 321 -18.81 -11.15 -44.99
N LEU A 322 -18.62 -12.38 -45.47
CA LEU A 322 -17.34 -12.90 -45.90
C LEU A 322 -16.84 -12.22 -47.18
N GLU A 323 -16.03 -11.18 -47.03
CA GLU A 323 -15.45 -10.46 -48.17
C GLU A 323 -14.29 -11.24 -48.81
N PRO A 324 -14.06 -11.12 -50.13
CA PRO A 324 -12.89 -11.71 -50.79
C PRO A 324 -11.56 -11.20 -50.18
N LEU A 325 -10.55 -12.07 -50.10
CA LEU A 325 -9.22 -11.68 -49.60
C LEU A 325 -8.46 -10.78 -50.59
N GLY A 326 -8.79 -10.84 -51.89
CA GLY A 326 -7.97 -10.22 -52.94
C GLY A 326 -6.64 -10.94 -53.19
N PHE A 327 -6.41 -12.05 -52.49
CA PHE A 327 -5.28 -12.96 -52.64
C PHE A 327 -5.80 -14.39 -52.87
N THR A 328 -5.14 -15.12 -53.75
CA THR A 328 -5.37 -16.56 -53.97
C THR A 328 -4.02 -17.24 -54.08
N CYS A 329 -3.75 -18.23 -53.25
CA CYS A 329 -2.46 -18.90 -53.26
C CYS A 329 -2.36 -19.84 -54.46
N LYS A 330 -1.34 -19.65 -55.30
CA LYS A 330 -1.13 -20.47 -56.51
C LYS A 330 -0.42 -21.78 -56.20
N ASP A 331 0.51 -21.73 -55.25
CA ASP A 331 1.36 -22.84 -54.85
C ASP A 331 1.20 -23.05 -53.33
N PRO A 332 0.19 -23.82 -52.90
CA PRO A 332 -0.07 -24.05 -51.47
C PRO A 332 1.09 -24.71 -50.75
N LEU A 333 1.25 -24.36 -49.47
CA LEU A 333 2.23 -24.96 -48.58
C LEU A 333 2.04 -26.49 -48.46
N PRO A 334 3.13 -27.28 -48.47
CA PRO A 334 3.07 -28.73 -48.34
C PRO A 334 2.28 -29.21 -47.11
N GLU A 335 1.69 -30.40 -47.19
CA GLU A 335 0.82 -30.97 -46.15
C GLU A 335 1.45 -30.91 -44.74
N GLY A 336 2.72 -31.29 -44.61
CA GLY A 336 3.47 -31.28 -43.34
C GLY A 336 3.90 -29.91 -42.82
N ARG A 337 3.52 -28.81 -43.49
CA ARG A 337 3.72 -27.42 -43.03
C ARG A 337 2.43 -26.92 -42.38
N THR A 338 2.47 -26.50 -41.12
CA THR A 338 1.30 -26.12 -40.33
C THR A 338 1.23 -24.61 -40.08
N VAL A 339 0.08 -24.18 -39.56
CA VAL A 339 -0.17 -22.81 -39.10
C VAL A 339 -0.01 -22.77 -37.59
N VAL A 340 0.79 -21.83 -37.07
CA VAL A 340 0.98 -21.61 -35.64
C VAL A 340 0.56 -20.19 -35.28
N GLY A 341 -0.39 -20.01 -34.37
CA GLY A 341 -0.84 -18.73 -33.83
C GLY A 341 -0.16 -18.39 -32.51
N LEU A 342 0.42 -17.19 -32.41
CA LEU A 342 1.10 -16.65 -31.25
C LEU A 342 0.45 -15.31 -30.86
N TYR A 343 -0.57 -15.38 -30.02
CA TYR A 343 -1.45 -14.25 -29.73
C TYR A 343 -1.16 -13.63 -28.37
N SER A 344 -1.23 -12.31 -28.29
CA SER A 344 -1.24 -11.56 -27.02
C SER A 344 -2.65 -11.28 -26.50
N GLY A 345 -3.65 -11.27 -27.39
CA GLY A 345 -5.05 -11.13 -27.04
C GLY A 345 -5.80 -12.46 -27.05
N GLY A 346 -6.19 -12.95 -25.86
CA GLY A 346 -6.83 -14.26 -25.74
C GLY A 346 -8.12 -14.45 -26.51
N THR A 347 -8.91 -13.40 -26.74
CA THR A 347 -10.13 -13.49 -27.55
C THR A 347 -9.79 -13.69 -29.04
N LEU A 348 -8.76 -12.99 -29.54
CA LEU A 348 -8.29 -13.15 -30.91
C LEU A 348 -7.67 -14.53 -31.10
N ALA A 349 -6.97 -15.05 -30.09
CA ALA A 349 -6.47 -16.42 -30.04
C ALA A 349 -7.63 -17.44 -30.15
N ASN A 350 -8.73 -17.21 -29.43
CA ASN A 350 -9.94 -18.04 -29.50
C ASN A 350 -10.60 -18.02 -30.89
N GLU A 351 -10.77 -16.83 -31.48
CA GLU A 351 -11.30 -16.72 -32.85
C GLU A 351 -10.38 -17.44 -33.86
N ALA A 352 -9.07 -17.29 -33.73
CA ALA A 352 -8.10 -17.94 -34.62
C ALA A 352 -8.11 -19.47 -34.46
N GLY A 353 -8.08 -19.98 -33.22
CA GLY A 353 -8.14 -21.42 -32.94
C GLY A 353 -9.43 -22.05 -33.46
N MET A 354 -10.57 -21.39 -33.26
CA MET A 354 -11.87 -21.81 -33.79
C MET A 354 -11.84 -21.90 -35.33
N LEU A 355 -11.48 -20.80 -36.02
CA LEU A 355 -11.50 -20.76 -37.48
C LEU A 355 -10.51 -21.74 -38.13
N VAL A 356 -9.32 -21.91 -37.54
CA VAL A 356 -8.34 -22.91 -38.02
C VAL A 356 -8.87 -24.33 -37.80
N SER A 357 -9.41 -24.62 -36.62
CA SER A 357 -9.92 -25.95 -36.29
C SER A 357 -11.12 -26.34 -37.15
N GLU A 358 -12.05 -25.40 -37.39
CA GLU A 358 -13.21 -25.61 -38.26
C GLU A 358 -12.82 -25.82 -39.73
N ALA A 359 -11.86 -25.04 -40.24
CA ALA A 359 -11.46 -25.13 -41.64
C ALA A 359 -10.70 -26.43 -41.96
N LEU A 360 -10.05 -27.02 -40.97
CA LEU A 360 -9.20 -28.20 -41.10
C LEU A 360 -9.80 -29.46 -40.45
N ASP A 361 -10.99 -29.35 -39.85
CA ASP A 361 -11.69 -30.43 -39.14
C ASP A 361 -10.84 -31.05 -38.00
N LEU A 362 -10.25 -30.20 -37.15
CA LEU A 362 -9.30 -30.61 -36.10
C LEU A 362 -9.94 -30.91 -34.73
N GLY A 363 -11.27 -31.04 -34.66
CA GLY A 363 -11.97 -31.46 -33.45
C GLY A 363 -12.28 -30.35 -32.42
N GLY A 364 -12.15 -29.07 -32.81
CA GLY A 364 -12.50 -27.91 -31.98
C GLY A 364 -11.31 -27.28 -31.24
N VAL A 365 -11.61 -26.37 -30.32
CA VAL A 365 -10.64 -25.77 -29.39
C VAL A 365 -10.40 -26.70 -28.19
N VAL A 366 -9.20 -26.68 -27.63
CA VAL A 366 -8.82 -27.52 -26.47
C VAL A 366 -8.82 -26.71 -25.18
N LYS A 367 -8.98 -27.39 -24.04
CA LYS A 367 -8.69 -26.85 -22.71
C LYS A 367 -7.36 -27.41 -22.23
N GLU A 368 -6.28 -26.93 -22.81
CA GLU A 368 -4.92 -27.21 -22.35
C GLU A 368 -4.25 -25.87 -22.04
N ASP A 369 -3.55 -25.79 -20.90
CA ASP A 369 -3.04 -24.52 -20.37
C ASP A 369 -2.21 -23.76 -21.41
N GLY A 370 -2.59 -22.51 -21.69
CA GLY A 370 -1.97 -21.65 -22.70
C GLY A 370 -2.29 -21.96 -24.17
N TYR A 371 -2.85 -23.13 -24.49
CA TYR A 371 -3.23 -23.52 -25.86
C TYR A 371 -4.73 -23.41 -26.08
N ILE A 372 -5.12 -22.66 -27.11
CA ILE A 372 -6.49 -22.63 -27.61
C ILE A 372 -6.73 -23.75 -28.64
N LEU A 373 -5.70 -24.09 -29.42
CA LEU A 373 -5.69 -25.22 -30.34
C LEU A 373 -4.34 -25.93 -30.24
N HIS A 374 -4.35 -27.26 -30.12
CA HIS A 374 -3.15 -28.09 -30.14
C HIS A 374 -3.44 -29.41 -30.86
N ALA A 375 -3.38 -29.41 -32.20
CA ALA A 375 -3.75 -30.57 -33.02
C ALA A 375 -2.82 -30.73 -34.22
N ASP A 376 -2.13 -31.88 -34.32
CA ASP A 376 -1.26 -32.26 -35.44
C ASP A 376 -0.20 -31.20 -35.84
N GLY A 377 0.21 -30.35 -34.89
CA GLY A 377 1.16 -29.25 -35.08
C GLY A 377 0.53 -27.95 -35.57
N TYR A 378 -0.80 -27.88 -35.70
CA TYR A 378 -1.56 -26.65 -35.74
C TYR A 378 -1.81 -26.18 -34.31
N ASP A 379 -1.02 -25.20 -33.90
CA ASP A 379 -1.03 -24.69 -32.53
C ASP A 379 -1.54 -23.26 -32.54
N VAL A 380 -2.48 -22.91 -31.66
CA VAL A 380 -2.85 -21.51 -31.40
C VAL A 380 -2.72 -21.26 -29.92
N ILE A 381 -1.86 -20.32 -29.56
CA ILE A 381 -1.39 -20.08 -28.20
C ILE A 381 -1.85 -18.70 -27.75
N ASP A 382 -2.46 -18.64 -26.58
CA ASP A 382 -2.72 -17.40 -25.86
C ASP A 382 -1.53 -17.12 -24.94
N LEU A 383 -0.61 -16.27 -25.40
CA LEU A 383 0.57 -15.90 -24.62
C LEU A 383 0.21 -15.03 -23.41
N GLY A 384 -1.02 -14.51 -23.33
CA GLY A 384 -1.51 -13.76 -22.19
C GLY A 384 -1.99 -14.62 -21.02
N ASP A 385 -2.11 -15.94 -21.23
CA ASP A 385 -2.51 -16.90 -20.20
C ASP A 385 -1.49 -16.96 -19.05
N ASP A 386 -1.97 -17.25 -17.84
CA ASP A 386 -1.20 -17.24 -16.59
C ASP A 386 0.08 -18.08 -16.66
N VAL A 387 0.07 -19.19 -17.42
CA VAL A 387 1.26 -20.05 -17.62
C VAL A 387 2.46 -19.27 -18.20
N TYR A 388 2.20 -18.23 -18.99
CA TYR A 388 3.23 -17.44 -19.66
C TYR A 388 3.51 -16.09 -18.98
N THR A 389 2.61 -15.64 -18.10
CA THR A 389 2.68 -14.34 -17.41
C THR A 389 3.06 -14.46 -15.93
N GLN A 390 3.12 -15.67 -15.37
CA GLN A 390 3.67 -15.87 -14.03
C GLN A 390 5.10 -15.32 -13.89
N GLY A 391 5.24 -14.27 -13.08
CA GLY A 391 6.50 -13.56 -12.87
C GLY A 391 7.03 -12.75 -14.06
N ARG A 392 6.19 -12.49 -15.10
CA ARG A 392 6.55 -11.71 -16.30
C ARG A 392 5.41 -10.78 -16.72
N PRO A 393 5.69 -9.58 -17.29
CA PRO A 393 4.60 -8.69 -17.68
C PRO A 393 3.75 -9.32 -18.77
N HIS A 394 2.47 -8.94 -18.84
CA HIS A 394 1.58 -9.41 -19.88
C HIS A 394 2.13 -9.07 -21.28
N PRO A 395 2.01 -9.94 -22.30
CA PRO A 395 2.65 -9.74 -23.61
C PRO A 395 2.12 -8.56 -24.43
N MET A 396 1.01 -7.95 -24.02
CA MET A 396 0.54 -6.67 -24.59
C MET A 396 1.39 -5.49 -24.13
N ILE A 397 2.06 -5.61 -22.98
CA ILE A 397 2.89 -4.58 -22.35
C ILE A 397 4.36 -4.82 -22.68
N ASP A 398 4.79 -6.08 -22.67
CA ASP A 398 6.20 -6.47 -22.85
C ASP A 398 6.37 -7.48 -24.02
N PRO A 399 7.38 -7.28 -24.90
CA PRO A 399 7.53 -8.12 -26.08
C PRO A 399 8.27 -9.45 -25.84
N ASP A 400 8.92 -9.67 -24.70
CA ASP A 400 9.95 -10.71 -24.56
C ASP A 400 9.39 -12.13 -24.75
N VAL A 401 8.27 -12.44 -24.08
CA VAL A 401 7.59 -13.73 -24.22
C VAL A 401 7.22 -14.00 -25.68
N ARG A 402 6.80 -12.96 -26.39
CA ARG A 402 6.41 -13.05 -27.81
C ARG A 402 7.62 -13.31 -28.69
N ILE A 403 8.72 -12.59 -28.44
CA ILE A 403 9.99 -12.76 -29.17
C ILE A 403 10.52 -14.19 -29.00
N ASP A 404 10.52 -14.71 -27.77
CA ASP A 404 10.97 -16.08 -27.47
C ASP A 404 10.13 -17.13 -28.21
N HIS A 405 8.80 -16.98 -28.20
CA HIS A 405 7.90 -17.91 -28.88
C HIS A 405 8.01 -17.81 -30.40
N ILE A 406 8.19 -16.61 -30.96
CA ILE A 406 8.46 -16.43 -32.39
C ILE A 406 9.73 -17.22 -32.77
N ARG A 407 10.84 -17.08 -32.02
CA ARG A 407 12.07 -17.84 -32.30
C ARG A 407 11.84 -19.35 -32.19
N LYS A 408 11.17 -19.80 -31.13
CA LYS A 408 10.88 -21.22 -30.90
C LYS A 408 10.10 -21.84 -32.07
N TYR A 409 8.99 -21.23 -32.47
CA TYR A 409 8.10 -21.83 -33.47
C TYR A 409 8.54 -21.57 -34.91
N ALA A 410 9.14 -20.42 -35.23
CA ALA A 410 9.65 -20.15 -36.58
C ALA A 410 10.80 -21.09 -37.00
N ARG A 411 11.55 -21.60 -36.02
CA ARG A 411 12.62 -22.60 -36.22
C ARG A 411 12.10 -24.03 -36.30
N SER A 412 10.81 -24.26 -36.02
CA SER A 412 10.21 -25.59 -36.17
C SER A 412 10.22 -26.01 -37.64
N PRO A 413 10.68 -27.24 -37.97
CA PRO A 413 10.59 -27.78 -39.32
C PRO A 413 9.16 -27.90 -39.84
N ARG A 414 8.16 -27.93 -38.95
CA ARG A 414 6.74 -28.01 -39.31
C ARG A 414 6.09 -26.65 -39.54
N ALA A 415 6.65 -25.55 -39.04
CA ALA A 415 6.04 -24.23 -39.26
C ALA A 415 6.08 -23.86 -40.76
N GLY A 416 4.90 -23.52 -41.30
CA GLY A 416 4.72 -22.90 -42.61
C GLY A 416 4.17 -21.48 -42.53
N VAL A 417 3.31 -21.22 -41.54
CA VAL A 417 2.78 -19.88 -41.24
C VAL A 417 2.85 -19.60 -39.75
N ILE A 418 3.34 -18.42 -39.37
CA ILE A 418 3.19 -17.86 -38.02
C ILE A 418 2.13 -16.74 -38.07
N LEU A 419 1.02 -16.95 -37.36
CA LEU A 419 -0.06 -15.98 -37.13
C LEU A 419 0.21 -15.22 -35.82
N PHE A 420 -0.04 -13.90 -35.81
CA PHE A 420 0.07 -13.09 -34.59
C PHE A 420 -0.76 -11.80 -34.67
N ASP A 421 -0.99 -11.17 -33.52
CA ASP A 421 -1.72 -9.92 -33.35
C ASP A 421 -0.80 -8.78 -32.85
N VAL A 422 -1.17 -7.53 -33.10
CA VAL A 422 -0.58 -6.38 -32.41
C VAL A 422 -1.69 -5.52 -31.85
N MET A 423 -1.76 -5.44 -30.51
CA MET A 423 -2.74 -4.63 -29.79
C MET A 423 -2.18 -3.23 -29.55
N LEU A 424 -2.93 -2.20 -29.91
CA LEU A 424 -2.62 -0.79 -29.64
C LEU A 424 -3.58 -0.22 -28.57
N GLY A 425 -3.41 1.06 -28.24
CA GLY A 425 -4.25 1.78 -27.27
C GLY A 425 -3.54 1.99 -25.93
N TYR A 426 -4.25 2.60 -24.98
CA TYR A 426 -3.73 2.80 -23.63
C TYR A 426 -3.40 1.45 -22.96
N GLY A 427 -2.39 1.44 -22.09
CA GLY A 427 -1.89 0.23 -21.41
C GLY A 427 -1.01 -0.69 -22.27
N CYS A 428 -1.07 -0.62 -23.61
CA CYS A 428 -0.22 -1.44 -24.48
C CYS A 428 1.19 -0.87 -24.64
N HIS A 429 2.15 -1.73 -25.03
CA HIS A 429 3.53 -1.34 -25.32
C HIS A 429 3.58 -0.15 -26.32
N PRO A 430 4.48 0.83 -26.14
CA PRO A 430 4.51 2.05 -26.96
C PRO A 430 4.89 1.82 -28.42
N ASP A 431 5.61 0.74 -28.73
CA ASP A 431 5.99 0.36 -30.10
C ASP A 431 6.19 -1.16 -30.28
N MET A 432 5.10 -1.94 -30.15
CA MET A 432 5.18 -3.41 -30.26
C MET A 432 5.57 -3.87 -31.68
N ALA A 433 5.13 -3.16 -32.71
CA ALA A 433 5.50 -3.46 -34.09
C ALA A 433 7.02 -3.34 -34.31
N GLY A 434 7.62 -2.24 -33.84
CA GLY A 434 9.06 -2.03 -33.86
C GLY A 434 9.84 -3.06 -33.03
N ALA A 435 9.28 -3.52 -31.90
CA ALA A 435 9.90 -4.55 -31.05
C ALA A 435 9.92 -5.94 -31.69
N LEU A 436 8.85 -6.36 -32.40
CA LEU A 436 8.77 -7.68 -33.04
C LEU A 436 9.45 -7.72 -34.41
N ALA A 437 9.56 -6.59 -35.11
CA ALA A 437 10.10 -6.54 -36.47
C ALA A 437 11.53 -7.14 -36.63
N PRO A 438 12.49 -6.93 -35.70
CA PRO A 438 13.82 -7.52 -35.78
C PRO A 438 13.82 -9.04 -35.77
N VAL A 439 13.09 -9.67 -34.83
CA VAL A 439 13.05 -11.14 -34.71
C VAL A 439 12.33 -11.78 -35.90
N ILE A 440 11.26 -11.14 -36.41
CA ILE A 440 10.56 -11.62 -37.62
C ILE A 440 11.52 -11.61 -38.82
N ARG A 441 12.27 -10.51 -39.01
CA ARG A 441 13.25 -10.39 -40.10
C ARG A 441 14.36 -11.42 -39.99
N GLU A 442 14.85 -11.66 -38.76
CA GLU A 442 15.86 -12.68 -38.46
C GLU A 442 15.37 -14.06 -38.88
N GLU A 443 14.20 -14.48 -38.38
CA GLU A 443 13.69 -15.84 -38.59
C GLU A 443 13.24 -16.10 -40.04
N LEU A 444 12.72 -15.09 -40.74
CA LEU A 444 12.49 -15.17 -42.19
C LEU A 444 13.80 -15.39 -42.96
N SER A 445 14.89 -14.72 -42.55
CA SER A 445 16.22 -14.92 -43.15
C SER A 445 16.79 -16.31 -42.85
N VAL A 446 16.62 -16.81 -41.62
CA VAL A 446 17.03 -18.18 -41.23
C VAL A 446 16.28 -19.23 -42.07
N ALA A 447 14.96 -19.15 -42.14
CA ALA A 447 14.15 -20.08 -42.93
C ALA A 447 14.57 -20.11 -44.40
N ARG A 448 14.81 -18.94 -45.01
CA ARG A 448 15.32 -18.85 -46.40
C ARG A 448 16.68 -19.51 -46.59
N LYS A 449 17.62 -19.34 -45.65
CA LYS A 449 18.94 -19.99 -45.71
C LYS A 449 18.85 -21.51 -45.62
N GLU A 450 17.85 -22.01 -44.90
CA GLU A 450 17.58 -23.45 -44.74
C GLU A 450 16.70 -24.02 -45.87
N GLY A 451 16.30 -23.21 -46.85
CA GLY A 451 15.41 -23.63 -47.93
C GLY A 451 13.99 -23.97 -47.47
N ARG A 452 13.58 -23.47 -46.29
CA ARG A 452 12.22 -23.59 -45.76
C ARG A 452 11.37 -22.41 -46.18
N GLU A 453 10.17 -22.69 -46.65
CA GLU A 453 9.16 -21.69 -46.86
C GLU A 453 8.43 -21.40 -45.54
N LEU A 454 8.52 -20.15 -45.09
CA LEU A 454 7.90 -19.65 -43.86
C LEU A 454 7.28 -18.29 -44.13
N HIS A 455 6.02 -18.13 -43.74
CA HIS A 455 5.27 -16.89 -43.86
C HIS A 455 4.90 -16.35 -42.48
N PHE A 456 4.91 -15.04 -42.32
CA PHE A 456 4.30 -14.37 -41.17
C PHE A 456 3.05 -13.66 -41.64
N VAL A 457 1.94 -13.85 -40.92
CA VAL A 457 0.64 -13.22 -41.19
C VAL A 457 0.17 -12.57 -39.91
N GLY A 458 -0.32 -11.34 -39.96
CA GLY A 458 -0.72 -10.65 -38.74
C GLY A 458 -1.81 -9.61 -38.93
N SER A 459 -2.38 -9.17 -37.81
CA SER A 459 -3.38 -8.10 -37.75
C SER A 459 -3.01 -7.08 -36.68
N VAL A 460 -3.44 -5.83 -36.87
CA VAL A 460 -3.30 -4.75 -35.87
C VAL A 460 -4.68 -4.38 -35.35
N THR A 461 -4.88 -4.53 -34.05
CA THR A 461 -6.08 -4.07 -33.35
C THR A 461 -5.81 -2.67 -32.80
N GLY A 462 -6.25 -1.65 -33.53
CA GLY A 462 -6.13 -0.25 -33.11
C GLY A 462 -6.76 0.75 -34.09
N THR A 463 -6.68 2.03 -33.75
CA THR A 463 -7.18 3.15 -34.55
C THR A 463 -6.07 4.16 -34.87
N GLU A 464 -6.35 5.08 -35.80
CA GLU A 464 -5.43 6.19 -36.11
C GLU A 464 -5.28 7.19 -34.96
N ALA A 465 -6.17 7.15 -33.96
CA ALA A 465 -6.13 8.02 -32.78
C ALA A 465 -5.37 7.39 -31.60
N ASP A 466 -4.97 6.12 -31.70
CA ASP A 466 -4.18 5.47 -30.66
C ASP A 466 -2.76 6.06 -30.53
N PRO A 467 -2.18 6.07 -29.32
CA PRO A 467 -0.85 6.64 -29.07
C PRO A 467 0.28 6.07 -29.94
N GLN A 468 0.17 4.82 -30.35
CA GLN A 468 1.20 4.06 -31.07
C GLN A 468 1.22 4.27 -32.59
N ASP A 469 0.21 4.97 -33.15
CA ASP A 469 -0.02 5.13 -34.60
C ASP A 469 -0.26 3.78 -35.34
N TYR A 470 -1.53 3.54 -35.67
CA TYR A 470 -1.96 2.37 -36.43
C TYR A 470 -1.27 2.22 -37.79
N GLN A 471 -1.13 3.30 -38.56
CA GLN A 471 -0.57 3.24 -39.91
C GLN A 471 0.93 2.95 -39.87
N LYS A 472 1.64 3.54 -38.91
CA LYS A 472 3.05 3.25 -38.64
C LYS A 472 3.24 1.77 -38.31
N SER A 473 2.51 1.25 -37.32
CA SER A 473 2.61 -0.15 -36.88
C SER A 473 2.37 -1.13 -38.04
N PHE A 474 1.34 -0.87 -38.84
CA PHE A 474 1.01 -1.67 -40.01
C PHE A 474 2.11 -1.61 -41.09
N ALA A 475 2.68 -0.43 -41.35
CA ALA A 475 3.74 -0.23 -42.34
C ALA A 475 5.05 -0.92 -41.95
N GLU A 476 5.44 -0.86 -40.68
CA GLU A 476 6.69 -1.45 -40.17
C GLU A 476 6.70 -2.98 -40.29
N LEU A 477 5.58 -3.63 -39.92
CA LEU A 477 5.46 -5.09 -40.06
C LEU A 477 5.44 -5.53 -41.53
N ARG A 478 4.74 -4.79 -42.41
CA ARG A 478 4.81 -5.04 -43.85
C ARG A 478 6.23 -4.91 -44.41
N ALA A 479 6.99 -3.92 -43.94
CA ALA A 479 8.35 -3.66 -44.42
C ALA A 479 9.32 -4.82 -44.11
N VAL A 480 9.06 -5.64 -43.07
CA VAL A 480 9.86 -6.84 -42.77
C VAL A 480 9.34 -8.12 -43.41
N GLY A 481 8.28 -8.04 -44.23
CA GLY A 481 7.76 -9.16 -45.02
C GLY A 481 6.57 -9.87 -44.39
N VAL A 482 5.88 -9.27 -43.43
CA VAL A 482 4.62 -9.80 -42.88
C VAL A 482 3.46 -9.51 -43.82
N HIS A 483 2.58 -10.50 -44.01
CA HIS A 483 1.28 -10.32 -44.66
C HIS A 483 0.29 -9.75 -43.64
N MET A 484 0.06 -8.44 -43.73
CA MET A 484 -0.80 -7.73 -42.78
C MET A 484 -2.24 -7.62 -43.30
N GLU A 485 -3.21 -7.98 -42.46
CA GLU A 485 -4.65 -7.90 -42.74
C GLU A 485 -5.36 -6.95 -41.76
N THR A 486 -6.57 -6.52 -42.14
CA THR A 486 -7.33 -5.48 -41.42
C THR A 486 -8.19 -6.00 -40.25
N SER A 487 -8.26 -7.31 -40.08
CA SER A 487 -8.94 -7.99 -38.96
C SER A 487 -8.24 -9.32 -38.65
N ASN A 488 -8.42 -9.82 -37.43
CA ASN A 488 -7.92 -11.14 -37.06
C ASN A 488 -8.52 -12.26 -37.92
N ALA A 489 -9.84 -12.27 -38.11
CA ALA A 489 -10.51 -13.25 -38.99
C ALA A 489 -9.95 -13.26 -40.43
N ARG A 490 -9.60 -12.10 -40.99
CA ARG A 490 -8.96 -12.03 -42.32
C ARG A 490 -7.52 -12.55 -42.31
N ALA A 491 -6.75 -12.26 -41.27
CA ALA A 491 -5.40 -12.81 -41.10
C ALA A 491 -5.42 -14.35 -41.08
N VAL A 492 -6.35 -14.94 -40.32
CA VAL A 492 -6.53 -16.40 -40.26
C VAL A 492 -6.90 -16.96 -41.63
N ARG A 493 -7.85 -16.33 -42.33
CA ARG A 493 -8.23 -16.74 -43.69
C ARG A 493 -7.07 -16.65 -44.68
N TYR A 494 -6.22 -15.63 -44.57
CA TYR A 494 -5.01 -15.50 -45.39
C TYR A 494 -4.02 -16.64 -45.11
N ALA A 495 -3.82 -17.01 -43.84
CA ALA A 495 -2.98 -18.14 -43.47
C ALA A 495 -3.52 -19.49 -43.98
N LEU A 496 -4.83 -19.70 -43.92
CA LEU A 496 -5.49 -20.89 -44.49
C LEU A 496 -5.40 -20.92 -46.02
N GLU A 497 -5.52 -19.76 -46.67
CA GLU A 497 -5.33 -19.63 -48.12
C GLU A 497 -3.91 -20.06 -48.54
N LEU A 498 -2.88 -19.71 -47.75
CA LEU A 498 -1.50 -20.20 -47.98
C LEU A 498 -1.38 -21.73 -47.85
N LYS A 499 -2.26 -22.38 -47.10
CA LYS A 499 -2.40 -23.84 -47.00
C LYS A 499 -3.29 -24.45 -48.10
N GLY A 500 -3.86 -23.62 -48.99
CA GLY A 500 -4.81 -24.07 -50.02
C GLY A 500 -6.20 -24.41 -49.45
N VAL A 501 -6.52 -23.92 -48.25
CA VAL A 501 -7.78 -24.16 -47.56
C VAL A 501 -8.63 -22.89 -47.66
N HIS A 502 -9.73 -22.99 -48.41
CA HIS A 502 -10.62 -21.86 -48.65
C HIS A 502 -11.79 -21.89 -47.68
N LEU A 503 -11.79 -20.98 -46.71
CA LEU A 503 -12.90 -20.84 -45.77
C LEU A 503 -14.12 -20.24 -46.50
N ILE A 504 -15.27 -20.91 -46.39
CA ILE A 504 -16.56 -20.47 -46.93
C ILE A 504 -17.56 -20.29 -45.80
N GLU A 505 -18.37 -19.24 -45.90
CA GLU A 505 -19.46 -18.95 -44.97
C GLU A 505 -20.79 -19.15 -45.71
N ALA A 506 -21.79 -19.73 -45.05
CA ALA A 506 -23.10 -19.92 -45.65
C ALA A 506 -23.97 -18.66 -45.50
N ASP A 507 -24.92 -18.47 -46.41
CA ASP A 507 -25.94 -17.42 -46.25
C ASP A 507 -26.82 -17.72 -45.03
N ARG A 508 -26.89 -16.78 -44.08
CA ARG A 508 -27.77 -16.92 -42.92
C ARG A 508 -29.19 -16.43 -43.21
N THR A 509 -30.14 -17.06 -42.53
CA THR A 509 -31.57 -16.70 -42.50
C THR A 509 -32.03 -16.55 -41.07
N PHE A 510 -33.23 -15.99 -40.87
CA PHE A 510 -33.85 -15.92 -39.55
C PHE A 510 -34.67 -17.16 -39.24
N VAL A 511 -34.60 -17.62 -37.99
CA VAL A 511 -35.56 -18.57 -37.42
C VAL A 511 -36.39 -17.89 -36.34
N PRO A 512 -37.70 -18.17 -36.22
CA PRO A 512 -38.52 -17.63 -35.15
C PRO A 512 -37.96 -18.02 -33.78
N TYR A 513 -37.97 -17.07 -32.84
CA TYR A 513 -37.64 -17.28 -31.43
C TYR A 513 -38.73 -16.65 -30.58
N GLU A 514 -39.24 -17.38 -29.58
CA GLU A 514 -40.20 -16.85 -28.62
C GLU A 514 -39.54 -16.80 -27.24
N PRO A 515 -39.34 -15.60 -26.66
CA PRO A 515 -38.65 -15.48 -25.39
C PRO A 515 -39.46 -16.11 -24.25
N SER A 516 -38.77 -16.69 -23.28
CA SER A 516 -39.41 -17.36 -22.13
C SER A 516 -40.24 -16.42 -21.25
N CYS A 517 -39.94 -15.12 -21.30
CA CYS A 517 -40.58 -14.03 -20.57
C CYS A 517 -40.99 -12.90 -21.54
N LYS A 518 -42.11 -12.23 -21.24
CA LYS A 518 -42.63 -11.08 -22.04
C LYS A 518 -42.59 -9.75 -21.29
N ASP A 519 -42.01 -9.72 -20.10
CA ASP A 519 -41.80 -8.49 -19.34
C ASP A 519 -40.83 -7.57 -20.08
N PRO A 520 -40.99 -6.23 -19.99
CA PRO A 520 -40.06 -5.30 -20.60
C PRO A 520 -38.63 -5.49 -20.06
N VAL A 521 -37.64 -5.03 -20.83
CA VAL A 521 -36.25 -4.95 -20.36
C VAL A 521 -36.23 -4.13 -19.07
N PRO A 522 -35.58 -4.61 -17.98
CA PRO A 522 -35.51 -3.87 -16.73
C PRO A 522 -34.94 -2.46 -16.94
N GLU A 523 -35.44 -1.49 -16.19
CA GLU A 523 -34.92 -0.12 -16.20
C GLU A 523 -33.66 -0.03 -15.31
N PRO A 524 -32.56 0.60 -15.77
CA PRO A 524 -31.38 0.79 -14.93
C PRO A 524 -31.66 1.78 -13.79
N SER A 525 -30.93 1.62 -12.69
CA SER A 525 -30.93 2.55 -11.55
C SER A 525 -30.46 3.95 -11.97
N GLU A 526 -30.70 4.94 -11.11
CA GLU A 526 -30.20 6.31 -11.34
C GLU A 526 -28.66 6.36 -11.40
N SER A 527 -27.97 5.64 -10.52
CA SER A 527 -26.50 5.57 -10.51
C SER A 527 -25.93 4.98 -11.79
N VAL A 528 -26.52 3.89 -12.30
CA VAL A 528 -26.09 3.28 -13.56
C VAL A 528 -26.40 4.21 -14.74
N ARG A 529 -27.55 4.90 -14.76
CA ARG A 529 -27.82 5.91 -15.81
C ARG A 529 -26.81 7.04 -15.78
N GLU A 530 -26.54 7.59 -14.60
CA GLU A 530 -25.59 8.68 -14.42
C GLU A 530 -24.18 8.28 -14.90
N LEU A 531 -23.77 7.03 -14.64
CA LEU A 531 -22.51 6.48 -15.12
C LEU A 531 -22.39 6.55 -16.66
N LEU A 532 -23.49 6.36 -17.40
CA LEU A 532 -23.51 6.45 -18.86
C LEU A 532 -23.74 7.89 -19.36
N ASP A 533 -24.61 8.67 -18.71
CA ASP A 533 -25.01 10.00 -19.17
C ASP A 533 -23.94 11.08 -18.91
N ALA A 534 -23.04 10.87 -17.94
CA ALA A 534 -22.03 11.84 -17.53
C ALA A 534 -20.60 11.31 -17.70
N LYS A 535 -19.65 12.25 -17.91
CA LYS A 535 -18.23 11.90 -17.88
C LYS A 535 -17.86 11.29 -16.51
N PRO A 536 -17.12 10.16 -16.49
CA PRO A 536 -16.72 9.51 -15.25
C PRO A 536 -15.89 10.40 -14.33
N ARG A 537 -16.09 10.19 -13.02
CA ARG A 537 -15.39 10.85 -11.92
C ARG A 537 -14.84 9.75 -11.03
N ILE A 538 -13.54 9.48 -11.19
CA ILE A 538 -12.94 8.19 -10.86
C ILE A 538 -12.03 8.30 -9.66
N ILE A 539 -12.24 7.47 -8.64
CA ILE A 539 -11.21 7.18 -7.64
C ILE A 539 -10.37 6.03 -8.21
N ASN A 540 -9.13 6.32 -8.61
CA ASN A 540 -8.21 5.33 -9.14
C ASN A 540 -7.41 4.71 -7.99
N VAL A 541 -7.57 3.40 -7.79
CA VAL A 541 -6.98 2.62 -6.71
C VAL A 541 -6.01 1.61 -7.32
N GLY A 542 -4.70 1.87 -7.17
CA GLY A 542 -3.65 1.05 -7.78
C GLY A 542 -2.81 1.85 -8.78
N VAL A 543 -2.59 1.28 -9.97
CA VAL A 543 -1.68 1.80 -11.01
C VAL A 543 -2.03 3.23 -11.42
N GLU A 544 -1.12 4.17 -11.18
CA GLU A 544 -1.33 5.60 -11.49
C GLU A 544 -1.49 5.87 -13.00
N SER A 545 -0.80 5.11 -13.87
CA SER A 545 -0.82 5.33 -15.33
C SER A 545 -2.19 5.16 -15.96
N PHE A 546 -3.14 4.50 -15.29
CA PHE A 546 -4.54 4.45 -15.74
C PHE A 546 -5.20 5.84 -15.76
N ASN A 547 -4.67 6.82 -15.02
CA ASN A 547 -5.13 8.20 -15.10
C ASN A 547 -4.80 8.87 -16.44
N ASP A 548 -3.81 8.40 -17.20
CA ASP A 548 -3.36 9.06 -18.44
C ASP A 548 -4.48 9.10 -19.49
N SER A 549 -5.21 7.99 -19.66
CA SER A 549 -6.34 7.89 -20.58
C SER A 549 -7.50 8.78 -20.13
N LEU A 550 -7.77 8.81 -18.81
CA LEU A 550 -8.83 9.60 -18.20
C LEU A 550 -8.60 11.10 -18.40
N ARG A 551 -7.36 11.56 -18.16
CA ARG A 551 -6.96 12.96 -18.34
C ARG A 551 -7.03 13.37 -19.81
N ALA A 552 -6.53 12.54 -20.72
CA ALA A 552 -6.53 12.82 -22.16
C ALA A 552 -7.95 13.04 -22.70
N CYS A 553 -8.94 12.35 -22.15
CA CYS A 553 -10.36 12.49 -22.52
C CYS A 553 -11.14 13.47 -21.65
N GLY A 554 -10.49 14.15 -20.69
CA GLY A 554 -11.09 15.16 -19.82
C GLY A 554 -12.07 14.61 -18.78
N ALA A 555 -11.87 13.36 -18.32
CA ALA A 555 -12.49 12.84 -17.10
C ALA A 555 -11.75 13.38 -15.87
N ARG A 556 -12.41 13.37 -14.70
CA ARG A 556 -11.78 13.74 -13.43
C ARG A 556 -11.34 12.48 -12.70
N SER A 557 -10.17 12.51 -12.07
CA SER A 557 -9.71 11.42 -11.23
C SER A 557 -8.98 11.90 -9.97
N VAL A 558 -8.97 11.06 -8.94
CA VAL A 558 -8.15 11.17 -7.73
C VAL A 558 -7.34 9.89 -7.62
N GLN A 559 -6.04 10.03 -7.33
CA GLN A 559 -5.14 8.88 -7.18
C GLN A 559 -5.13 8.46 -5.72
N TYR A 560 -5.69 7.28 -5.44
CA TYR A 560 -5.56 6.62 -4.13
C TYR A 560 -4.34 5.69 -4.17
N SER A 561 -3.26 6.14 -3.51
CA SER A 561 -2.04 5.38 -3.27
C SER A 561 -2.24 4.32 -2.19
N TRP A 562 -3.00 3.29 -2.57
CA TRP A 562 -3.38 2.17 -1.72
C TRP A 562 -2.18 1.31 -1.32
N LYS A 563 -2.21 0.80 -0.09
CA LYS A 563 -1.26 -0.19 0.45
C LYS A 563 -2.06 -1.27 1.19
N PRO A 564 -1.57 -2.52 1.21
CA PRO A 564 -2.24 -3.56 1.97
C PRO A 564 -2.21 -3.22 3.46
N MET A 565 -3.38 -3.36 4.10
CA MET A 565 -3.53 -3.22 5.55
C MET A 565 -2.55 -4.14 6.28
N ALA A 566 -2.00 -3.68 7.41
CA ALA A 566 -1.03 -4.43 8.21
C ALA A 566 0.18 -4.96 7.40
N GLY A 567 0.57 -4.21 6.36
CA GLY A 567 1.66 -4.60 5.47
C GLY A 567 1.37 -5.89 4.68
N GLY A 568 0.10 -6.32 4.60
CA GLY A 568 -0.34 -7.55 3.92
C GLY A 568 -0.29 -8.82 4.78
N ASP A 569 0.04 -8.72 6.07
CA ASP A 569 0.04 -9.88 6.98
C ASP A 569 -1.38 -10.40 7.18
N ARG A 570 -1.66 -11.61 6.66
CA ARG A 570 -2.99 -12.23 6.68
C ARG A 570 -3.50 -12.50 8.10
N HIS A 571 -2.61 -12.83 9.03
CA HIS A 571 -3.01 -13.08 10.41
C HIS A 571 -3.43 -11.76 11.06
N LEU A 572 -2.62 -10.70 10.92
CA LEU A 572 -2.97 -9.39 11.47
C LEU A 572 -4.22 -8.78 10.82
N ILE A 573 -4.40 -8.95 9.51
CA ILE A 573 -5.64 -8.55 8.81
C ILE A 573 -6.84 -9.31 9.39
N HIS A 574 -6.72 -10.61 9.62
CA HIS A 574 -7.79 -11.41 10.23
C HIS A 574 -8.16 -10.90 11.63
N LEU A 575 -7.16 -10.61 12.47
CA LEU A 575 -7.38 -10.07 13.82
C LEU A 575 -8.04 -8.69 13.79
N LEU A 576 -7.59 -7.79 12.90
CA LEU A 576 -8.19 -6.46 12.72
C LEU A 576 -9.64 -6.56 12.23
N GLN A 577 -9.93 -7.45 11.29
CA GLN A 577 -11.29 -7.71 10.82
C GLN A 577 -12.17 -8.28 11.93
N GLY A 578 -11.70 -9.26 12.69
CA GLY A 578 -12.43 -9.78 13.85
C GLY A 578 -12.72 -8.68 14.88
N LEU A 579 -11.75 -7.80 15.17
CA LEU A 579 -11.94 -6.69 16.09
C LEU A 579 -12.92 -5.62 15.53
N SER A 580 -13.07 -5.52 14.21
CA SER A 580 -14.05 -4.60 13.60
C SER A 580 -15.50 -5.01 13.88
N GLU A 581 -15.76 -6.29 14.17
CA GLU A 581 -17.08 -6.75 14.64
C GLU A 581 -17.44 -6.21 16.04
N HIS A 582 -16.43 -5.73 16.78
CA HIS A 582 -16.56 -5.12 18.12
C HIS A 582 -16.19 -3.62 18.12
N GLU A 583 -16.19 -2.97 16.96
CA GLU A 583 -15.69 -1.60 16.79
C GLU A 583 -16.38 -0.61 17.74
N GLU A 584 -17.72 -0.64 17.82
CA GLU A 584 -18.49 0.25 18.69
C GLU A 584 -18.09 0.12 20.18
N GLU A 585 -17.95 -1.12 20.68
CA GLU A 585 -17.57 -1.37 22.08
C GLU A 585 -16.14 -0.89 22.38
N ILE A 586 -15.22 -1.17 21.46
CA ILE A 586 -13.80 -0.79 21.61
C ILE A 586 -13.66 0.75 21.55
N ASP A 587 -14.39 1.40 20.66
CA ASP A 587 -14.36 2.85 20.48
C ASP A 587 -14.94 3.59 21.69
N GLU A 588 -16.08 3.12 22.23
CA GLU A 588 -16.63 3.64 23.48
C GLU A 588 -15.64 3.50 24.65
N ALA A 589 -14.95 2.35 24.73
CA ALA A 589 -13.94 2.13 25.75
C ALA A 589 -12.73 3.06 25.58
N ASN A 590 -12.28 3.27 24.34
CA ASN A 590 -11.17 4.15 24.02
C ASN A 590 -11.49 5.62 24.35
N ASP A 591 -12.71 6.07 24.07
CA ASP A 591 -13.17 7.42 24.40
C ASP A 591 -13.09 7.72 25.91
N VAL A 592 -13.37 6.72 26.76
CA VAL A 592 -13.19 6.87 28.21
C VAL A 592 -11.72 7.02 28.58
N VAL A 593 -10.82 6.23 27.99
CA VAL A 593 -9.37 6.32 28.25
C VAL A 593 -8.83 7.69 27.82
N ILE A 594 -9.22 8.15 26.64
CA ILE A 594 -8.84 9.46 26.09
C ILE A 594 -9.40 10.59 26.95
N GLY A 595 -10.67 10.48 27.37
CA GLY A 595 -11.29 11.42 28.30
C GLY A 595 -10.47 11.57 29.57
N ARG A 596 -10.02 10.46 30.19
CA ARG A 596 -9.18 10.50 31.39
C ARG A 596 -7.83 11.17 31.16
N LEU A 597 -7.17 10.91 30.02
CA LEU A 597 -5.93 11.60 29.66
C LEU A 597 -6.16 13.11 29.51
N ARG A 598 -7.18 13.51 28.75
CA ARG A 598 -7.53 14.91 28.48
C ARG A 598 -7.93 15.68 29.74
N ASP A 599 -8.69 15.05 30.63
CA ASP A 599 -9.29 15.70 31.80
C ASP A 599 -8.32 15.74 33.00
N SER A 600 -7.16 15.10 32.88
CA SER A 600 -6.13 15.04 33.93
C SER A 600 -5.65 16.42 34.38
N GLN A 601 -5.41 16.55 35.68
CA GLN A 601 -4.95 17.77 36.33
C GLN A 601 -3.68 17.49 37.14
N PRO A 602 -2.51 17.38 36.49
CA PRO A 602 -1.25 17.12 37.17
C PRO A 602 -0.74 18.37 37.90
N PHE A 603 -0.49 18.22 39.21
CA PHE A 603 0.11 19.26 40.06
C PHE A 603 1.45 18.78 40.62
N LEU A 604 2.51 19.57 40.46
CA LEU A 604 3.76 19.35 41.18
C LEU A 604 3.55 19.81 42.63
N VAL A 605 3.52 18.87 43.56
CA VAL A 605 3.18 19.16 44.97
C VAL A 605 4.37 19.14 45.91
N ASP A 606 5.45 18.45 45.55
CA ASP A 606 6.65 18.37 46.40
C ASP A 606 7.88 17.86 45.62
N VAL A 607 9.05 17.95 46.27
CA VAL A 607 10.29 17.23 45.91
C VAL A 607 10.76 16.47 47.15
N VAL A 608 10.90 15.15 47.04
CA VAL A 608 11.02 14.27 48.21
C VAL A 608 12.07 13.19 48.00
N PRO A 609 12.74 12.69 49.05
CA PRO A 609 13.56 11.47 48.94
C PRO A 609 12.70 10.29 48.50
N ALA A 610 13.17 9.53 47.52
CA ALA A 610 12.39 8.48 46.88
C ALA A 610 11.90 7.41 47.88
N LYS A 611 12.75 6.98 48.81
CA LYS A 611 12.39 5.99 49.85
C LYS A 611 11.27 6.44 50.80
N GLY A 612 10.99 7.74 50.87
CA GLY A 612 9.92 8.28 51.72
C GLY A 612 8.52 8.05 51.14
N GLU A 613 8.41 7.83 49.83
CA GLU A 613 7.14 7.86 49.09
C GLU A 613 6.97 6.67 48.14
N ILE A 614 8.06 5.98 47.78
CA ILE A 614 8.06 4.80 46.90
C ILE A 614 8.40 3.56 47.74
N PRO A 615 7.40 2.76 48.17
CA PRO A 615 7.62 1.61 49.05
C PRO A 615 8.55 0.54 48.45
N GLU A 616 8.56 0.42 47.12
CA GLU A 616 9.40 -0.53 46.38
C GLU A 616 10.89 -0.28 46.58
N LEU A 617 11.28 0.93 46.99
CA LEU A 617 12.67 1.31 47.28
C LEU A 617 13.12 0.99 48.71
N ALA A 618 12.35 0.18 49.45
CA ALA A 618 12.77 -0.34 50.74
C ALA A 618 13.95 -1.32 50.57
N GLY A 619 15.12 -0.98 51.15
CA GLY A 619 16.33 -1.81 51.08
C GLY A 619 17.25 -1.45 49.91
N ARG A 620 17.99 -2.45 49.40
CA ARG A 620 18.88 -2.28 48.23
C ARG A 620 18.13 -2.56 46.93
N VAL A 621 17.34 -1.59 46.50
CA VAL A 621 16.56 -1.66 45.26
C VAL A 621 16.94 -0.51 44.35
N ILE A 622 17.14 -0.81 43.07
CA ILE A 622 17.35 0.16 42.00
C ILE A 622 16.15 0.09 41.05
N LEU A 623 15.46 1.22 40.85
CA LEU A 623 14.51 1.33 39.76
C LEU A 623 15.25 1.66 38.46
N HIS A 624 14.70 1.25 37.32
CA HIS A 624 15.29 1.49 36.01
C HIS A 624 14.24 1.79 34.94
N ALA A 625 14.66 2.43 33.84
CA ALA A 625 13.76 2.69 32.71
C ALA A 625 13.39 1.42 31.94
N GLY A 626 12.27 1.46 31.20
CA GLY A 626 11.83 0.42 30.28
C GLY A 626 11.14 -0.80 30.93
N PRO A 627 10.84 -1.84 30.14
CA PRO A 627 10.28 -3.09 30.65
C PRO A 627 11.30 -3.85 31.54
N PRO A 628 10.86 -4.88 32.31
CA PRO A 628 11.74 -5.67 33.18
C PRO A 628 12.98 -6.17 32.44
N ILE A 629 14.15 -6.05 33.09
CA ILE A 629 15.44 -6.47 32.54
C ILE A 629 16.36 -6.96 33.66
N GLU A 630 17.22 -7.93 33.35
CA GLU A 630 18.30 -8.36 34.24
C GLU A 630 19.53 -7.45 34.09
N TYR A 631 20.29 -7.23 35.17
CA TYR A 631 21.47 -6.36 35.16
C TYR A 631 22.49 -6.72 34.07
N THR A 632 22.70 -8.02 33.84
CA THR A 632 23.62 -8.55 32.82
C THR A 632 23.22 -8.20 31.38
N HIS A 633 21.95 -7.88 31.14
CA HIS A 633 21.42 -7.48 29.84
C HIS A 633 21.30 -5.95 29.69
N MET A 634 21.46 -5.20 30.78
CA MET A 634 21.48 -3.74 30.72
C MET A 634 22.64 -3.27 29.84
N SER A 635 22.37 -2.27 29.00
CA SER A 635 23.41 -1.60 28.21
C SER A 635 24.51 -1.00 29.10
N ASP A 636 25.74 -0.91 28.60
CA ASP A 636 26.88 -0.37 29.36
C ASP A 636 26.60 1.01 30.01
N PRO A 637 26.01 2.02 29.34
CA PRO A 637 25.65 3.27 30.01
C PRO A 637 24.67 3.07 31.18
N MET A 638 23.71 2.15 31.06
CA MET A 638 22.76 1.84 32.12
C MET A 638 23.44 1.12 33.30
N GLN A 639 24.38 0.21 33.04
CA GLN A 639 25.23 -0.39 34.08
C GLN A 639 26.10 0.65 34.78
N GLY A 640 26.68 1.60 34.03
CA GLY A 640 27.42 2.73 34.59
C GLY A 640 26.56 3.59 35.51
N SER A 641 25.30 3.86 35.14
CA SER A 641 24.35 4.54 36.00
C SER A 641 24.07 3.77 37.29
N CYS A 642 23.95 2.43 37.22
CA CYS A 642 23.79 1.59 38.41
C CYS A 642 25.01 1.67 39.34
N VAL A 643 26.23 1.65 38.79
CA VAL A 643 27.47 1.83 39.56
C VAL A 643 27.44 3.18 40.29
N GLY A 644 27.13 4.27 39.58
CA GLY A 644 27.05 5.59 40.22
C GLY A 644 25.98 5.68 41.30
N ALA A 645 24.83 5.03 41.11
CA ALA A 645 23.79 4.98 42.13
C ALA A 645 24.22 4.22 43.39
N VAL A 646 24.93 3.09 43.23
CA VAL A 646 25.50 2.31 44.35
C VAL A 646 26.53 3.11 45.14
N LEU A 647 27.38 3.89 44.45
CA LEU A 647 28.35 4.78 45.07
C LEU A 647 27.67 5.93 45.81
N PHE A 648 26.66 6.56 45.20
CA PHE A 648 25.85 7.62 45.82
C PHE A 648 25.14 7.14 47.10
N GLU A 649 24.59 5.93 47.10
CA GLU A 649 23.94 5.37 48.29
C GLU A 649 24.93 4.90 49.37
N GLY A 650 26.23 4.89 49.08
CA GLY A 650 27.26 4.36 49.98
C GLY A 650 27.12 2.84 50.20
N TRP A 651 26.61 2.10 49.23
CA TRP A 651 26.51 0.64 49.30
C TRP A 651 27.83 -0.06 48.97
N ALA A 652 28.74 0.63 48.28
CA ALA A 652 30.10 0.21 47.99
C ALA A 652 31.05 1.42 47.97
N ASP A 653 32.35 1.19 48.23
CA ASP A 653 33.37 2.24 48.31
C ASP A 653 34.15 2.45 47.00
N SER A 654 33.99 1.55 46.02
CA SER A 654 34.73 1.55 44.77
C SER A 654 33.89 1.01 43.60
N GLU A 655 34.26 1.33 42.37
CA GLU A 655 33.62 0.76 41.17
C GLU A 655 33.66 -0.77 41.18
N GLU A 656 34.80 -1.36 41.56
CA GLU A 656 34.97 -2.82 41.57
C GLU A 656 34.01 -3.49 42.56
N ASP A 657 33.87 -2.92 43.76
CA ASP A 657 32.94 -3.41 44.77
C ASP A 657 31.48 -3.15 44.36
N ALA A 658 31.19 -2.03 43.72
CA ALA A 658 29.87 -1.71 43.20
C ALA A 658 29.42 -2.71 42.14
N ARG A 659 30.27 -3.01 41.16
CA ARG A 659 29.98 -4.02 40.13
C ARG A 659 29.79 -5.39 40.73
N ARG A 660 30.65 -5.80 41.67
CA ARG A 660 30.51 -7.09 42.39
C ARG A 660 29.16 -7.19 43.12
N LEU A 661 28.71 -6.10 43.74
CA LEU A 661 27.42 -6.04 44.43
C LEU A 661 26.23 -6.12 43.46
N LEU A 662 26.32 -5.45 42.31
CA LEU A 662 25.28 -5.48 41.27
C LEU A 662 25.18 -6.87 40.62
N GLU A 663 26.31 -7.57 40.47
CA GLU A 663 26.39 -8.91 39.89
C GLU A 663 26.04 -10.03 40.89
N SER A 664 26.13 -9.79 42.20
CA SER A 664 25.88 -10.81 43.23
C SER A 664 24.39 -11.14 43.43
N GLY A 665 23.48 -10.33 42.88
CA GLY A 665 22.03 -10.44 43.10
C GLY A 665 21.56 -9.87 44.44
N GLU A 666 22.43 -9.19 45.20
CA GLU A 666 22.06 -8.50 46.44
C GLU A 666 21.27 -7.20 46.22
N VAL A 667 21.29 -6.68 45.00
CA VAL A 667 20.51 -5.51 44.56
C VAL A 667 19.36 -5.99 43.69
N ALA A 668 18.13 -5.63 44.05
CA ALA A 668 16.96 -5.92 43.24
C ALA A 668 16.71 -4.80 42.22
N PHE A 669 16.35 -5.19 41.00
CA PHE A 669 16.03 -4.25 39.92
C PHE A 669 14.54 -4.29 39.60
N LYS A 670 13.92 -3.12 39.42
CA LYS A 670 12.51 -3.01 39.04
C LYS A 670 12.28 -1.89 38.02
N PRO A 671 11.36 -2.04 37.07
CA PRO A 671 10.94 -0.92 36.23
C PRO A 671 10.38 0.23 37.05
N CYS A 672 10.75 1.46 36.70
CA CYS A 672 10.14 2.68 37.23
C CYS A 672 8.61 2.66 37.10
N HIS A 673 8.12 2.21 35.93
CA HIS A 673 6.68 2.12 35.64
C HIS A 673 5.89 1.21 36.59
N SER A 674 6.56 0.29 37.28
CA SER A 674 5.95 -0.60 38.30
C SER A 674 5.92 0.02 39.71
N ALA A 675 6.49 1.21 39.90
CA ALA A 675 6.57 1.91 41.17
C ALA A 675 6.06 3.36 41.07
N HIS A 676 5.08 3.59 40.18
CA HIS A 676 4.52 4.91 39.86
C HIS A 676 5.55 5.97 39.44
N ALA A 677 6.71 5.53 38.96
CA ALA A 677 7.83 6.37 38.61
C ALA A 677 8.14 6.30 37.11
N VAL A 678 8.94 7.24 36.64
CA VAL A 678 9.57 7.27 35.33
C VAL A 678 10.97 7.87 35.43
N GLY A 679 11.91 7.39 34.63
CA GLY A 679 13.28 7.85 34.63
C GLY A 679 13.81 8.18 33.23
N PRO A 680 14.48 9.33 33.02
CA PRO A 680 15.10 9.65 31.73
C PRO A 680 16.31 8.75 31.47
N MET A 681 16.54 8.39 30.21
CA MET A 681 17.69 7.59 29.76
C MET A 681 17.82 6.28 30.58
N GLY A 682 18.93 6.00 31.29
CA GLY A 682 19.00 4.78 32.11
C GLY A 682 17.89 4.66 33.17
N GLY A 683 17.30 5.79 33.57
CA GLY A 683 16.18 5.85 34.52
C GLY A 683 16.51 5.35 35.92
N ILE A 684 17.79 5.23 36.24
CA ILE A 684 18.28 4.69 37.50
C ILE A 684 17.83 5.58 38.66
N THR A 685 17.06 5.01 39.58
CA THR A 685 16.52 5.70 40.76
C THR A 685 16.69 4.84 42.01
N THR A 686 17.29 5.41 43.06
CA THR A 686 17.50 4.75 44.36
C THR A 686 16.86 5.53 45.50
N GLY A 687 16.77 4.90 46.68
CA GLY A 687 16.02 5.43 47.81
C GLY A 687 16.47 6.80 48.34
N GLY A 688 17.77 7.12 48.27
CA GLY A 688 18.35 8.39 48.68
C GLY A 688 18.21 9.50 47.64
N MET A 689 17.92 9.18 46.38
CA MET A 689 17.72 10.19 45.35
C MET A 689 16.43 10.98 45.60
N ALA A 690 16.44 12.26 45.24
CA ALA A 690 15.26 13.10 45.31
C ALA A 690 14.43 13.01 44.02
N VAL A 691 13.12 12.88 44.18
CA VAL A 691 12.13 12.76 43.10
C VAL A 691 11.10 13.89 43.18
N LEU A 692 10.70 14.38 42.02
CA LEU A 692 9.54 15.24 41.81
C LEU A 692 8.28 14.43 42.10
N LYS A 693 7.37 14.95 42.93
CA LYS A 693 6.08 14.32 43.22
C LYS A 693 4.96 15.08 42.52
N VAL A 694 4.39 14.47 41.48
CA VAL A 694 3.24 15.02 40.76
C VAL A 694 1.98 14.25 41.14
N VAL A 695 0.91 14.95 41.52
CA VAL A 695 -0.38 14.36 41.85
C VAL A 695 -1.42 14.83 40.85
N ASN A 696 -2.10 13.88 40.20
CA ASN A 696 -3.28 14.14 39.40
C ASN A 696 -4.47 14.41 40.33
N LYS A 697 -4.92 15.67 40.41
CA LYS A 697 -5.99 16.06 41.35
C LYS A 697 -7.37 15.49 41.02
N VAL A 698 -7.54 14.92 39.82
CA VAL A 698 -8.80 14.30 39.42
C VAL A 698 -9.10 13.08 40.29
N ASP A 699 -8.10 12.23 40.56
CA ASP A 699 -8.31 10.95 41.24
C ASP A 699 -7.24 10.59 42.30
N GLY A 700 -6.23 11.43 42.46
CA GLY A 700 -5.13 11.23 43.41
C GLY A 700 -3.98 10.36 42.91
N THR A 701 -3.97 9.95 41.64
CA THR A 701 -2.84 9.20 41.06
C THR A 701 -1.56 10.01 41.13
N VAL A 702 -0.44 9.34 41.41
CA VAL A 702 0.86 9.98 41.62
C VAL A 702 1.82 9.56 40.50
N GLY A 703 2.67 10.49 40.07
CA GLY A 703 3.81 10.23 39.20
C GLY A 703 5.09 10.76 39.83
N PHE A 704 6.14 9.94 39.83
CA PHE A 704 7.46 10.30 40.33
C PHE A 704 8.50 10.35 39.20
N CYS A 705 9.44 11.28 39.28
CA CYS A 705 10.62 11.30 38.40
C CYS A 705 11.80 11.90 39.14
N THR A 706 13.02 11.43 38.92
CA THR A 706 14.23 12.10 39.42
C THR A 706 14.32 13.53 38.88
N MET A 707 15.10 14.40 39.52
CA MET A 707 15.34 15.75 38.97
C MET A 707 16.38 15.71 37.85
N ASN A 708 16.30 16.67 36.93
CA ASN A 708 17.30 16.80 35.88
C ASN A 708 18.65 17.24 36.46
N GLU A 709 19.72 16.50 36.17
CA GLU A 709 21.08 16.71 36.70
C GLU A 709 21.86 17.86 36.04
N GLY A 710 21.25 18.58 35.10
CA GLY A 710 21.90 19.63 34.33
C GLY A 710 22.57 19.13 33.05
N ILE A 711 23.57 19.91 32.59
CA ILE A 711 24.39 19.63 31.42
C ILE A 711 25.72 18.97 31.79
N GLY A 712 26.41 18.39 30.80
CA GLY A 712 27.71 17.73 30.97
C GLY A 712 27.60 16.25 31.35
N LYS A 713 28.60 15.74 32.08
CA LYS A 713 28.61 14.37 32.59
C LYS A 713 27.55 14.21 33.68
N VAL A 714 26.62 13.29 33.45
CA VAL A 714 25.47 13.05 34.34
C VAL A 714 25.17 11.55 34.42
N LEU A 715 24.59 11.13 35.54
CA LEU A 715 24.27 9.75 35.86
C LEU A 715 23.32 9.15 34.84
N ARG A 716 22.29 9.87 34.39
CA ARG A 716 21.31 9.34 33.43
C ARG A 716 21.93 8.81 32.13
N PHE A 717 23.11 9.30 31.73
CA PHE A 717 23.85 8.83 30.56
C PHE A 717 25.01 7.87 30.91
N GLY A 718 25.08 7.38 32.14
CA GLY A 718 26.06 6.40 32.59
C GLY A 718 27.37 6.96 33.10
N ALA A 719 27.46 8.26 33.42
CA ALA A 719 28.64 8.82 34.07
C ALA A 719 28.55 8.71 35.59
N TYR A 720 29.66 8.38 36.25
CA TYR A 720 29.69 8.13 37.70
C TYR A 720 31.00 8.61 38.37
N ASP A 721 31.72 9.54 37.72
CA ASP A 721 32.90 10.17 38.31
C ASP A 721 32.54 10.94 39.59
N GLN A 722 33.51 11.28 40.44
CA GLN A 722 33.28 11.97 41.71
C GLN A 722 32.43 13.25 41.56
N GLU A 723 32.62 14.02 40.50
CA GLU A 723 31.81 15.21 40.21
C GLU A 723 30.31 14.89 40.08
N VAL A 724 29.97 13.75 39.48
CA VAL A 724 28.57 13.31 39.33
C VAL A 724 28.01 12.93 40.70
N ILE A 725 28.76 12.18 41.50
CA ILE A 725 28.31 11.75 42.84
C ILE A 725 28.14 12.95 43.77
N ASP A 726 29.09 13.90 43.77
CA ASP A 726 29.02 15.14 44.54
C ASP A 726 27.79 15.97 44.12
N ARG A 727 27.51 16.03 42.81
CA ARG A 727 26.30 16.71 42.29
C ARG A 727 25.03 16.03 42.75
N LEU A 728 24.96 14.69 42.75
CA LEU A 728 23.79 13.95 43.24
C LEU A 728 23.55 14.22 44.73
N HIS A 729 24.60 14.27 45.56
CA HIS A 729 24.48 14.67 46.96
C HIS A 729 24.02 16.12 47.11
N TRP A 730 24.60 17.07 46.38
CA TRP A 730 24.13 18.46 46.37
C TRP A 730 22.66 18.57 45.93
N MET A 731 22.24 17.79 44.94
CA MET A 731 20.85 17.76 44.50
C MET A 731 19.91 17.23 45.58
N ALA A 732 20.32 16.20 46.32
CA ALA A 732 19.54 15.62 47.41
C ALA A 732 19.50 16.52 48.67
N ASP A 733 20.62 17.17 48.98
CA ASP A 733 20.82 17.89 50.24
C ASP A 733 20.51 19.40 50.15
N VAL A 734 20.60 19.99 48.96
CA VAL A 734 20.40 21.44 48.74
C VAL A 734 19.27 21.71 47.74
N LEU A 735 19.36 21.20 46.51
CA LEU A 735 18.36 21.49 45.47
C LEU A 735 16.95 21.04 45.87
N ALA A 736 16.82 19.78 46.29
CA ALA A 736 15.52 19.20 46.64
C ALA A 736 14.87 19.89 47.84
N PRO A 737 15.55 20.12 48.99
CA PRO A 737 14.93 20.78 50.14
C PRO A 737 14.48 22.22 49.84
N VAL A 738 15.28 23.01 49.09
CA VAL A 738 14.91 24.37 48.69
C VAL A 738 13.68 24.36 47.77
N LEU A 739 13.66 23.48 46.75
CA LEU A 739 12.50 23.36 45.86
C LEU A 739 11.26 22.85 46.59
N SER A 740 11.41 21.86 47.46
CA SER A 740 10.33 21.32 48.29
C SER A 740 9.70 22.42 49.16
N ALA A 741 10.52 23.24 49.82
CA ALA A 741 10.03 24.37 50.62
C ALA A 741 9.29 25.42 49.76
N ALA A 742 9.85 25.76 48.60
CA ALA A 742 9.23 26.69 47.67
C ALA A 742 7.88 26.17 47.15
N ILE A 743 7.80 24.92 46.69
CA ILE A 743 6.59 24.33 46.12
C ILE A 743 5.49 24.18 47.19
N ARG A 744 5.84 23.70 48.40
CA ARG A 744 4.87 23.56 49.50
C ARG A 744 4.33 24.89 50.02
N SER A 745 5.01 26.01 49.75
CA SER A 745 4.48 27.34 50.06
C SER A 745 3.24 27.71 49.22
N VAL A 746 3.02 27.02 48.10
CA VAL A 746 1.84 27.20 47.24
C VAL A 746 0.74 26.22 47.65
N PRO A 747 -0.43 26.70 48.12
CA PRO A 747 -1.52 25.82 48.51
C PRO A 747 -1.94 24.86 47.40
N GLY A 748 -1.78 23.57 47.64
CA GLY A 748 -2.12 22.52 46.68
C GLY A 748 -1.14 22.32 45.53
N GLY A 749 0.05 22.93 45.56
CA GLY A 749 1.11 22.75 44.57
C GLY A 749 0.93 23.56 43.27
N LEU A 750 1.87 23.38 42.35
CA LEU A 750 1.93 24.09 41.07
C LEU A 750 1.16 23.33 39.99
N ASN A 751 0.19 23.98 39.34
CA ASN A 751 -0.53 23.39 38.22
C ASN A 751 0.38 23.34 36.98
N ILE A 752 0.61 22.13 36.44
CA ILE A 752 1.53 21.91 35.33
C ILE A 752 0.87 22.24 33.99
N ASN A 753 -0.44 22.01 33.83
CA ASN A 753 -1.17 22.25 32.57
C ASN A 753 -1.00 23.69 32.03
N PRO A 754 -1.16 24.76 32.84
CA PRO A 754 -0.92 26.13 32.39
C PRO A 754 0.54 26.44 32.00
N MET A 755 1.52 25.65 32.48
CA MET A 755 2.92 25.79 32.08
C MET A 755 3.12 25.18 30.70
N ILE A 756 2.61 23.96 30.49
CA ILE A 756 2.62 23.26 29.19
C ILE A 756 1.91 24.12 28.13
N ALA A 757 0.67 24.55 28.39
CA ALA A 757 -0.12 25.33 27.44
C ALA A 757 0.55 26.65 27.02
N LYS A 758 1.40 27.25 27.88
CA LYS A 758 2.20 28.42 27.50
C LYS A 758 3.44 28.02 26.70
N ALA A 759 4.21 27.06 27.19
CA ALA A 759 5.48 26.67 26.60
C ALA A 759 5.32 26.07 25.19
N ILE A 760 4.24 25.35 24.92
CA ILE A 760 3.98 24.79 23.58
C ILE A 760 3.82 25.90 22.54
N THR A 761 3.20 27.03 22.92
CA THR A 761 3.07 28.22 22.05
C THR A 761 4.39 29.00 21.90
N MET A 762 5.40 28.68 22.71
CA MET A 762 6.77 29.20 22.64
C MET A 762 7.72 28.21 21.93
N GLY A 763 7.13 27.16 21.36
CA GLY A 763 7.74 26.18 20.50
C GLY A 763 8.43 25.02 21.21
N ASP A 764 8.10 24.75 22.46
CA ASP A 764 8.55 23.52 23.10
C ASP A 764 7.69 22.33 22.66
N GLU A 765 8.31 21.17 22.55
CA GLU A 765 7.62 19.88 22.41
C GLU A 765 7.81 18.98 23.63
N PHE A 766 8.54 19.43 24.65
CA PHE A 766 8.62 18.81 25.98
C PHE A 766 9.40 17.49 26.08
N HIS A 767 10.06 17.02 25.02
CA HIS A 767 10.95 15.86 25.07
C HIS A 767 12.40 16.28 24.82
N GLN A 768 12.70 16.82 23.64
CA GLN A 768 14.03 17.33 23.27
C GLN A 768 14.17 18.84 23.44
N ARG A 769 13.10 19.61 23.29
CA ARG A 769 13.10 21.07 23.50
C ARG A 769 12.18 21.41 24.67
N ASN A 770 12.81 21.79 25.78
CA ASN A 770 12.18 22.17 27.06
C ASN A 770 12.54 23.59 27.51
N ILE A 771 13.12 24.42 26.63
CA ILE A 771 13.68 25.73 26.98
C ILE A 771 12.60 26.66 27.55
N ALA A 772 11.47 26.77 26.84
CA ALA A 772 10.39 27.65 27.27
C ALA A 772 9.73 27.16 28.57
N ALA A 773 9.53 25.85 28.72
CA ALA A 773 8.91 25.25 29.88
C ALA A 773 9.81 25.36 31.12
N SER A 774 11.12 25.13 30.97
CA SER A 774 12.11 25.34 32.04
C SER A 774 12.17 26.81 32.45
N LEU A 775 12.11 27.75 31.51
CA LEU A 775 12.03 29.19 31.79
C LEU A 775 10.72 29.57 32.51
N VAL A 776 9.58 29.03 32.09
CA VAL A 776 8.28 29.27 32.75
C VAL A 776 8.30 28.71 34.18
N PHE A 777 8.91 27.55 34.39
CA PHE A 777 9.09 26.97 35.71
C PHE A 777 9.99 27.84 36.59
N LEU A 778 11.18 28.21 36.11
CA LEU A 778 12.10 29.13 36.79
C LEU A 778 11.41 30.43 37.19
N LYS A 779 10.69 31.07 36.25
CA LYS A 779 9.92 32.29 36.50
C LYS A 779 8.87 32.11 37.62
N THR A 780 8.32 30.91 37.74
CA THR A 780 7.31 30.58 38.75
C THR A 780 7.94 30.34 40.11
N VAL A 781 9.05 29.58 40.19
CA VAL A 781 9.64 29.16 41.46
C VAL A 781 10.66 30.14 42.04
N ALA A 782 11.36 30.92 41.22
CA ALA A 782 12.37 31.85 41.72
C ALA A 782 11.81 32.85 42.76
N PRO A 783 10.65 33.51 42.56
CA PRO A 783 10.06 34.37 43.58
C PRO A 783 9.75 33.63 44.88
N LEU A 784 9.28 32.38 44.78
CA LEU A 784 8.97 31.53 45.95
C LEU A 784 10.24 31.20 46.74
N ILE A 785 11.34 30.90 46.04
CA ILE A 785 12.65 30.62 46.65
C ILE A 785 13.19 31.86 47.35
N THR A 786 13.11 33.05 46.72
CA THR A 786 13.71 34.27 47.27
C THR A 786 13.14 34.69 48.63
N VAL A 787 11.87 34.34 48.91
CA VAL A 787 11.19 34.69 50.17
C VAL A 787 11.34 33.63 51.26
N LEU A 788 11.97 32.49 50.97
CA LEU A 788 12.22 31.45 51.97
C LEU A 788 13.19 31.94 53.05
N ASP A 789 12.90 31.57 54.29
CA ASP A 789 13.85 31.63 55.39
C ASP A 789 14.84 30.47 55.24
N TRP A 790 15.89 30.70 54.46
CA TRP A 790 16.87 29.72 54.01
C TRP A 790 18.22 30.39 53.76
N ASP A 791 19.30 29.61 53.69
CA ASP A 791 20.64 30.13 53.36
C ASP A 791 20.64 30.88 52.02
N GLN A 792 21.32 32.04 51.98
CA GLN A 792 21.31 32.90 50.80
C GLN A 792 22.16 32.34 49.66
N GLY A 793 23.26 31.65 49.97
CA GLY A 793 24.09 30.98 48.99
C GLY A 793 23.33 29.83 48.33
N GLU A 794 22.71 28.96 49.13
CA GLU A 794 21.91 27.84 48.61
C GLU A 794 20.74 28.30 47.72
N LYS A 795 20.04 29.38 48.12
CA LYS A 795 18.99 29.98 47.28
C LYS A 795 19.53 30.47 45.94
N GLN A 796 20.68 31.14 45.95
CA GLN A 796 21.32 31.62 44.74
C GLN A 796 21.74 30.44 43.84
N ASP A 797 22.38 29.42 44.41
CA ASP A 797 22.87 28.25 43.67
C ASP A 797 21.71 27.49 43.01
N VAL A 798 20.59 27.32 43.71
CA VAL A 798 19.40 26.66 43.15
C VAL A 798 18.78 27.47 42.00
N ILE A 799 18.62 28.79 42.17
CA ILE A 799 18.10 29.66 41.10
C ILE A 799 19.03 29.64 39.89
N GLN A 800 20.34 29.69 40.12
CA GLN A 800 21.35 29.64 39.06
C GLN A 800 21.32 28.31 38.32
N PHE A 801 21.28 27.19 39.05
CA PHE A 801 21.17 25.84 38.45
C PHE A 801 19.93 25.70 37.55
N LEU A 802 18.78 26.20 37.99
CA LEU A 802 17.55 26.20 37.18
C LEU A 802 17.67 27.11 35.95
N ALA A 803 18.39 28.24 36.06
CA ALA A 803 18.62 29.15 34.94
C ALA A 803 19.56 28.57 33.88
N ASP A 804 20.52 27.74 34.29
CA ASP A 804 21.49 27.11 33.39
C ASP A 804 20.97 25.79 32.78
N THR A 805 19.88 25.24 33.31
CA THR A 805 19.35 23.91 32.91
C THR A 805 18.09 24.03 32.05
N ASP A 806 18.30 24.16 30.73
CA ASP A 806 17.21 24.23 29.75
C ASP A 806 16.33 22.96 29.67
N GLN A 807 16.80 21.83 30.18
CA GLN A 807 16.09 20.54 30.18
C GLN A 807 15.36 20.22 31.49
N PHE A 808 15.33 21.12 32.48
CA PHE A 808 14.79 20.79 33.80
C PHE A 808 13.33 20.34 33.76
N PHE A 809 12.53 20.93 32.87
CA PHE A 809 11.11 20.62 32.76
C PHE A 809 10.81 19.24 32.16
N LEU A 810 11.74 18.59 31.46
CA LEU A 810 11.53 17.24 30.92
C LEU A 810 11.07 16.28 32.01
N ASN A 811 11.76 16.27 33.14
CA ASN A 811 11.46 15.38 34.27
C ASN A 811 10.11 15.71 34.93
N ILE A 812 9.71 17.00 34.95
CA ILE A 812 8.37 17.41 35.41
C ILE A 812 7.30 16.90 34.44
N MET A 813 7.53 17.05 33.13
CA MET A 813 6.63 16.55 32.09
C MET A 813 6.48 15.03 32.15
N MET A 814 7.58 14.29 32.37
CA MET A 814 7.56 12.85 32.53
C MET A 814 6.73 12.42 33.76
N ALA A 815 6.95 13.04 34.92
CA ALA A 815 6.15 12.77 36.13
C ALA A 815 4.66 13.11 35.93
N ALA A 816 4.36 14.21 35.23
CA ALA A 816 3.00 14.55 34.85
C ALA A 816 2.39 13.49 33.95
N GLY A 817 3.09 13.09 32.88
CA GLY A 817 2.66 12.04 31.96
C GLY A 817 2.39 10.72 32.69
N LYS A 818 3.26 10.32 33.62
CA LYS A 818 3.06 9.14 34.46
C LYS A 818 1.76 9.21 35.27
N SER A 819 1.48 10.34 35.92
CA SER A 819 0.25 10.54 36.69
C SER A 819 -1.02 10.54 35.82
N MET A 820 -0.91 10.94 34.56
CA MET A 820 -2.01 10.95 33.59
C MET A 820 -2.30 9.53 33.09
N VAL A 821 -1.26 8.80 32.66
CA VAL A 821 -1.45 7.46 32.11
C VAL A 821 -1.90 6.46 33.17
N ASP A 822 -1.39 6.56 34.40
CA ASP A 822 -1.80 5.65 35.47
C ASP A 822 -3.28 5.90 35.86
N TYR A 823 -3.78 7.14 35.75
CA TYR A 823 -5.21 7.44 35.90
C TYR A 823 -6.04 6.81 34.77
N ALA A 824 -5.58 6.96 33.52
CA ALA A 824 -6.24 6.38 32.36
C ALA A 824 -6.32 4.85 32.43
N ARG A 825 -5.24 4.19 32.86
CA ARG A 825 -5.12 2.73 32.98
C ARG A 825 -6.04 2.10 34.02
N LYS A 826 -6.48 2.84 35.04
CA LYS A 826 -7.49 2.35 36.01
C LYS A 826 -8.82 1.95 35.36
N TYR A 827 -9.03 2.22 34.06
CA TYR A 827 -10.23 1.81 33.35
C TYR A 827 -10.19 0.34 32.92
N GLU A 828 -9.02 -0.24 32.63
CA GLU A 828 -8.84 -1.66 32.27
C GLU A 828 -9.62 -2.14 31.01
N HIS A 829 -10.11 -1.21 30.19
CA HIS A 829 -10.75 -1.46 28.90
C HIS A 829 -10.17 -0.55 27.82
N GLY A 830 -10.46 -0.89 26.55
CA GLY A 830 -9.93 -0.21 25.37
C GLY A 830 -8.53 -0.68 24.96
N CYS A 831 -8.09 -0.26 23.78
CA CYS A 831 -6.84 -0.66 23.15
C CYS A 831 -5.82 0.50 23.01
N VAL A 832 -6.11 1.66 23.64
CA VAL A 832 -5.20 2.81 23.67
C VAL A 832 -3.91 2.48 24.42
N VAL A 833 -2.77 2.84 23.84
CA VAL A 833 -1.45 2.75 24.46
C VAL A 833 -1.35 3.75 25.62
N THR A 834 -0.93 3.25 26.77
CA THR A 834 -0.84 4.01 28.02
C THR A 834 0.57 4.03 28.59
N THR A 835 1.52 3.32 27.99
CA THR A 835 2.93 3.42 28.34
C THR A 835 3.74 3.05 27.12
N MET A 836 4.76 3.86 26.83
CA MET A 836 5.87 3.49 25.96
C MET A 836 7.17 3.75 26.72
N ALA A 837 8.05 2.75 26.78
CA ALA A 837 9.32 2.85 27.50
C ALA A 837 10.36 1.87 26.94
N ARG A 838 11.64 2.15 27.16
CA ARG A 838 12.74 1.35 26.62
C ARG A 838 13.96 1.33 27.55
N ASN A 839 14.76 0.27 27.48
CA ASN A 839 15.89 0.02 28.38
C ASN A 839 17.24 -0.21 27.67
N GLY A 840 17.33 0.09 26.36
CA GLY A 840 18.52 -0.17 25.55
C GLY A 840 18.62 -1.59 24.98
N GLU A 841 17.70 -2.49 25.35
CA GLU A 841 17.58 -3.85 24.78
C GLU A 841 16.17 -4.07 24.22
N SER A 842 15.14 -3.76 25.03
CA SER A 842 13.73 -3.94 24.71
C SER A 842 12.96 -2.62 24.78
N PHE A 843 12.12 -2.40 23.78
CA PHE A 843 11.06 -1.42 23.79
C PHE A 843 9.76 -2.11 24.24
N GLY A 844 9.11 -1.56 25.26
CA GLY A 844 7.88 -2.09 25.81
C GLY A 844 6.72 -1.11 25.69
N ILE A 845 5.53 -1.64 25.41
CA ILE A 845 4.28 -0.90 25.55
C ILE A 845 3.34 -1.57 26.54
N ARG A 846 2.41 -0.78 27.10
CA ARG A 846 1.23 -1.26 27.81
C ARG A 846 -0.01 -0.59 27.22
N ILE A 847 -1.12 -1.32 27.14
CA ILE A 847 -2.40 -0.80 26.66
C ILE A 847 -3.44 -0.80 27.79
N ALA A 848 -4.43 0.09 27.70
CA ALA A 848 -5.43 0.27 28.75
C ALA A 848 -6.15 -1.03 29.11
N GLY A 849 -6.53 -1.84 28.13
CA GLY A 849 -7.29 -3.07 28.30
C GLY A 849 -6.54 -4.29 28.85
N MET A 850 -5.23 -4.23 29.04
CA MET A 850 -4.40 -5.40 29.41
C MET A 850 -3.66 -5.25 30.74
N GLY A 851 -4.07 -4.27 31.57
CA GLY A 851 -3.46 -4.07 32.88
C GLY A 851 -1.95 -3.85 32.77
N ASP A 852 -1.16 -4.46 33.67
CA ASP A 852 0.31 -4.31 33.77
C ASP A 852 1.13 -5.19 32.81
N GLU A 853 0.48 -5.90 31.89
CA GLU A 853 1.18 -6.70 30.88
C GLU A 853 2.03 -5.83 29.95
N TRP A 854 3.26 -6.27 29.71
CA TRP A 854 4.20 -5.62 28.80
C TRP A 854 4.25 -6.37 27.47
N PHE A 855 4.12 -5.63 26.39
CA PHE A 855 4.37 -6.15 25.04
C PHE A 855 5.70 -5.58 24.56
N CYS A 856 6.69 -6.46 24.38
CA CYS A 856 8.07 -6.07 24.11
C CYS A 856 8.55 -6.46 22.72
N ALA A 857 9.38 -5.62 22.12
CA ALA A 857 10.16 -5.90 20.92
C ALA A 857 11.58 -5.30 21.05
N PRO A 858 12.58 -5.75 20.28
CA PRO A 858 13.92 -5.18 20.30
C PRO A 858 13.90 -3.68 20.02
N VAL A 859 14.70 -2.90 20.75
CA VAL A 859 14.82 -1.46 20.50
C VAL A 859 15.45 -1.18 19.13
N ASN A 860 15.05 -0.05 18.55
CA ASN A 860 15.75 0.53 17.41
C ASN A 860 16.88 1.47 17.90
N THR A 861 17.85 1.74 17.03
CA THR A 861 18.90 2.74 17.30
C THR A 861 18.45 4.11 16.80
N PRO A 862 18.53 5.17 17.61
CA PRO A 862 18.17 6.52 17.19
C PRO A 862 19.04 7.01 16.03
N GLN A 863 18.41 7.72 15.09
CA GLN A 863 19.08 8.38 13.97
C GLN A 863 18.94 9.89 14.09
N GLY A 864 20.04 10.61 13.88
CA GLY A 864 20.00 12.06 13.96
C GLY A 864 21.37 12.71 13.87
N LEU A 865 21.50 13.87 14.50
CA LEU A 865 22.72 14.66 14.48
C LEU A 865 23.66 14.22 15.61
N TYR A 866 24.88 13.87 15.24
CA TYR A 866 25.97 13.53 16.16
C TYR A 866 26.84 14.76 16.45
N PHE A 867 27.27 14.88 17.70
CA PHE A 867 28.22 15.91 18.10
C PHE A 867 29.58 15.66 17.44
N THR A 868 30.36 16.73 17.28
CA THR A 868 31.68 16.66 16.62
C THR A 868 32.56 15.60 17.28
N GLY A 869 33.04 14.65 16.48
CA GLY A 869 33.90 13.54 16.93
C GLY A 869 33.18 12.23 17.19
N TYR A 870 31.84 12.18 17.06
CA TYR A 870 31.03 10.96 17.17
C TYR A 870 30.29 10.63 15.89
N SER A 871 29.87 9.37 15.77
CA SER A 871 29.13 8.82 14.65
C SER A 871 28.02 7.87 15.10
N ALA A 872 27.25 7.35 14.16
CA ALA A 872 26.23 6.33 14.42
C ALA A 872 26.79 5.05 15.04
N GLU A 873 28.06 4.71 14.78
CA GLU A 873 28.70 3.52 15.36
C GLU A 873 28.92 3.65 16.88
N ASP A 874 28.91 4.87 17.42
CA ASP A 874 29.09 5.15 18.84
C ASP A 874 27.78 5.14 19.63
N ALA A 875 26.64 5.08 18.95
CA ALA A 875 25.31 5.20 19.54
C ALA A 875 24.92 3.97 20.36
N ASN A 876 24.38 4.22 21.54
CA ASN A 876 23.61 3.21 22.27
C ASN A 876 22.24 3.04 21.60
N PRO A 877 21.66 1.83 21.59
CA PRO A 877 20.25 1.64 21.26
C PRO A 877 19.33 2.44 22.19
N ASP A 878 18.08 2.71 21.76
CA ASP A 878 17.20 3.66 22.44
C ASP A 878 16.87 3.26 23.90
N ILE A 879 16.87 4.24 24.80
CA ILE A 879 16.80 4.01 26.25
C ILE A 879 16.05 5.16 26.97
N GLY A 880 15.22 4.82 27.97
CA GLY A 880 14.48 5.75 28.82
C GLY A 880 12.98 5.50 28.94
N ASP A 881 12.36 6.12 29.95
CA ASP A 881 10.91 6.22 30.06
C ASP A 881 10.36 7.50 29.40
N SER A 882 11.23 8.32 28.81
CA SER A 882 10.85 9.62 28.25
C SER A 882 9.87 9.54 27.07
N ALA A 883 9.73 8.36 26.44
CA ALA A 883 8.66 8.06 25.47
C ALA A 883 7.23 8.16 26.05
N ILE A 884 7.11 8.32 27.38
CA ILE A 884 5.86 8.71 28.03
C ILE A 884 5.35 10.08 27.55
N THR A 885 6.24 10.96 27.08
CA THR A 885 5.90 12.28 26.56
C THR A 885 5.09 12.14 25.25
N GLU A 886 5.55 11.30 24.31
CA GLU A 886 4.77 10.92 23.12
C GLU A 886 3.49 10.18 23.46
N THR A 887 3.51 9.34 24.49
CA THR A 887 2.32 8.58 24.94
C THR A 887 1.17 9.52 25.34
N VAL A 888 1.49 10.65 25.99
CA VAL A 888 0.48 11.65 26.38
C VAL A 888 0.25 12.75 25.34
N GLY A 889 0.90 12.65 24.18
CA GLY A 889 0.63 13.52 23.03
C GLY A 889 1.62 14.65 22.79
N VAL A 890 2.68 14.78 23.58
CA VAL A 890 3.76 15.76 23.32
C VAL A 890 4.98 15.04 22.72
N GLY A 891 6.17 15.62 22.77
CA GLY A 891 7.35 15.08 22.11
C GLY A 891 7.23 15.15 20.59
N ALA A 892 7.62 14.07 19.90
CA ALA A 892 7.46 13.99 18.45
C ALA A 892 6.00 14.12 17.97
N MET A 893 5.00 13.79 18.80
CA MET A 893 3.57 13.97 18.49
C MET A 893 3.15 15.45 18.37
N ALA A 894 3.95 16.35 18.93
CA ALA A 894 3.76 17.80 18.88
C ALA A 894 4.93 18.49 18.18
N MET A 895 5.69 17.79 17.33
CA MET A 895 6.91 18.34 16.71
C MET A 895 6.62 19.59 15.88
N ILE A 896 5.43 19.70 15.27
CA ILE A 896 4.98 20.90 14.54
C ILE A 896 4.95 22.17 15.42
N ALA A 897 4.82 22.03 16.74
CA ALA A 897 4.97 23.14 17.68
C ALA A 897 6.41 23.65 17.75
N ALA A 898 7.39 22.76 17.55
CA ALA A 898 8.80 22.99 17.82
C ALA A 898 9.67 22.95 16.55
N PRO A 899 9.47 23.81 15.54
CA PRO A 899 10.24 23.77 14.30
C PRO A 899 11.76 23.91 14.50
N GLY A 900 12.21 24.50 15.61
CA GLY A 900 13.63 24.59 15.97
C GLY A 900 14.27 23.25 16.35
N VAL A 901 13.48 22.25 16.76
CA VAL A 901 13.98 20.94 17.21
C VAL A 901 14.39 20.06 16.03
N THR A 902 13.73 20.19 14.87
CA THR A 902 13.90 19.28 13.72
C THR A 902 15.34 19.20 13.26
N ARG A 903 16.01 20.34 13.09
CA ARG A 903 17.44 20.37 12.73
C ARG A 903 18.34 19.74 13.78
N PHE A 904 17.98 19.85 15.06
CA PHE A 904 18.77 19.29 16.16
C PHE A 904 18.64 17.78 16.25
N VAL A 905 17.46 17.23 15.93
CA VAL A 905 17.23 15.78 15.85
C VAL A 905 17.57 15.17 14.49
N GLY A 906 18.22 15.93 13.59
CA GLY A 906 18.64 15.45 12.27
C GLY A 906 17.52 15.31 11.23
N ALA A 907 16.35 15.91 11.46
CA ALA A 907 15.28 16.04 10.48
C ALA A 907 15.50 17.27 9.55
N GLY A 908 14.92 17.22 8.35
CA GLY A 908 15.13 18.13 7.22
C GLY A 908 14.52 19.53 7.35
N GLY A 909 13.59 19.76 8.29
CA GLY A 909 13.02 21.09 8.55
C GLY A 909 11.55 21.08 9.00
N PHE A 910 10.82 22.14 8.68
CA PHE A 910 9.41 22.28 9.10
C PHE A 910 8.46 21.29 8.41
N GLU A 911 8.70 20.95 7.14
CA GLU A 911 7.92 19.93 6.43
C GLU A 911 8.00 18.57 7.12
N ASP A 912 9.16 18.20 7.65
CA ASP A 912 9.30 16.99 8.46
C ASP A 912 8.51 17.08 9.77
N ALA A 913 8.47 18.25 10.41
CA ALA A 913 7.64 18.45 11.60
C ALA A 913 6.15 18.26 11.28
N ILE A 914 5.70 18.75 10.12
CA ILE A 914 4.33 18.55 9.62
C ILE A 914 4.09 17.07 9.37
N ARG A 915 5.00 16.40 8.64
CA ARG A 915 4.89 14.98 8.32
C ARG A 915 4.76 14.12 9.59
N TYR A 916 5.70 14.22 10.53
CA TYR A 916 5.67 13.43 11.75
C TYR A 916 4.42 13.71 12.60
N SER A 917 3.97 14.97 12.67
CA SER A 917 2.76 15.31 13.43
C SER A 917 1.49 14.77 12.75
N LYS A 918 1.42 14.76 11.41
CA LYS A 918 0.31 14.16 10.66
C LYS A 918 0.33 12.63 10.68
N GLU A 919 1.50 12.01 10.63
CA GLU A 919 1.64 10.55 10.83
C GLU A 919 1.16 10.16 12.23
N GLY A 920 1.54 10.92 13.26
CA GLY A 920 1.04 10.74 14.62
C GLY A 920 -0.48 10.90 14.72
N GLU A 921 -1.09 11.80 13.94
CA GLU A 921 -2.53 11.96 13.88
C GLU A 921 -3.23 10.70 13.36
N ARG A 922 -2.68 10.04 12.33
CA ARG A 922 -3.27 8.84 11.71
C ARG A 922 -3.35 7.64 12.64
N ILE A 923 -2.48 7.58 13.64
CA ILE A 923 -2.45 6.50 14.64
C ILE A 923 -3.11 6.89 15.97
N CYS A 924 -3.54 8.13 16.11
CA CYS A 924 -4.27 8.62 17.28
C CYS A 924 -5.78 8.68 17.01
N ILE A 925 -6.55 8.73 18.10
CA ILE A 925 -8.02 8.82 18.03
C ILE A 925 -8.50 10.27 18.12
N ALA A 926 -7.83 11.10 18.94
CA ALA A 926 -8.29 12.45 19.23
C ALA A 926 -7.14 13.47 19.29
N HIS A 927 -7.52 14.72 19.55
CA HIS A 927 -6.60 15.83 19.85
C HIS A 927 -6.84 16.36 21.26
N ASN A 928 -5.81 16.83 21.96
CA ASN A 928 -5.91 17.47 23.26
C ASN A 928 -6.14 18.99 23.11
N PRO A 929 -7.37 19.50 23.30
CA PRO A 929 -7.65 20.92 23.11
C PRO A 929 -7.02 21.82 24.18
N ASN A 930 -6.50 21.25 25.27
CA ASN A 930 -5.82 22.03 26.32
C ASN A 930 -4.41 22.46 25.89
N TRP A 931 -3.82 21.79 24.89
CA TRP A 931 -2.47 22.02 24.40
C TRP A 931 -2.52 22.36 22.91
N THR A 932 -3.01 23.55 22.59
CA THR A 932 -3.17 24.01 21.20
C THR A 932 -1.85 24.47 20.59
N ILE A 933 -1.61 24.13 19.33
CA ILE A 933 -0.38 24.44 18.60
C ILE A 933 -0.64 25.56 17.57
N PRO A 934 -0.07 26.77 17.75
CA PRO A 934 -0.32 27.90 16.83
C PRO A 934 0.12 27.64 15.38
N THR A 935 1.21 26.91 15.17
CA THR A 935 1.73 26.52 13.85
C THR A 935 0.87 25.46 13.16
N TRP A 936 -0.11 24.89 13.86
CA TRP A 936 -1.07 23.93 13.35
C TRP A 936 -2.51 24.48 13.41
N ASP A 937 -2.66 25.78 13.20
CA ASP A 937 -3.95 26.48 13.27
C ASP A 937 -4.72 26.22 14.58
N PHE A 938 -3.98 26.24 15.70
CA PHE A 938 -4.50 26.01 17.04
C PHE A 938 -5.15 24.64 17.27
N LYS A 939 -4.89 23.67 16.39
CA LYS A 939 -5.21 22.27 16.63
C LYS A 939 -4.52 21.77 17.90
N GLY A 940 -5.21 20.89 18.64
CA GLY A 940 -4.64 20.25 19.83
C GLY A 940 -3.51 19.28 19.48
N THR A 941 -2.73 18.86 20.46
CA THR A 941 -1.74 17.79 20.25
C THR A 941 -2.44 16.45 20.01
N ASN A 942 -1.83 15.55 19.23
CA ASN A 942 -2.35 14.19 19.02
C ASN A 942 -2.52 13.45 20.37
N LEU A 943 -3.59 12.66 20.54
CA LEU A 943 -3.90 11.96 21.79
C LEU A 943 -4.57 10.60 21.55
N GLY A 944 -4.12 9.60 22.30
CA GLY A 944 -4.71 8.26 22.31
C GLY A 944 -4.23 7.41 21.13
N ILE A 945 -2.99 6.94 21.20
CA ILE A 945 -2.41 6.01 20.21
C ILE A 945 -3.19 4.70 20.26
N ASP A 946 -3.80 4.30 19.15
CA ASP A 946 -4.60 3.08 19.02
C ASP A 946 -3.79 1.99 18.33
N ILE A 947 -3.59 0.84 18.99
CA ILE A 947 -2.85 -0.29 18.41
C ILE A 947 -3.48 -0.82 17.12
N ARG A 948 -4.82 -0.74 16.97
CA ARG A 948 -5.51 -1.15 15.74
C ARG A 948 -5.05 -0.28 14.57
N LYS A 949 -5.00 1.05 14.77
CA LYS A 949 -4.54 2.00 13.76
C LYS A 949 -3.04 1.86 13.47
N VAL A 950 -2.21 1.68 14.49
CA VAL A 950 -0.77 1.45 14.32
C VAL A 950 -0.52 0.23 13.45
N VAL A 951 -1.13 -0.91 13.77
CA VAL A 951 -0.96 -2.14 13.00
C VAL A 951 -1.58 -2.01 11.61
N ALA A 952 -2.83 -1.52 11.49
CA ALA A 952 -3.52 -1.40 10.21
C ALA A 952 -2.78 -0.52 9.20
N THR A 953 -2.25 0.63 9.65
CA THR A 953 -1.56 1.60 8.78
C THR A 953 -0.09 1.29 8.53
N GLY A 954 0.55 0.48 9.37
CA GLY A 954 1.99 0.28 9.34
C GLY A 954 2.81 1.43 9.95
N ILE A 955 2.16 2.49 10.45
CA ILE A 955 2.81 3.67 11.02
C ILE A 955 3.04 3.43 12.51
N THR A 956 4.28 3.58 12.97
CA THR A 956 4.61 3.50 14.40
C THR A 956 4.93 4.87 14.99
N PRO A 957 4.69 5.07 16.31
CA PRO A 957 5.06 6.32 16.98
C PRO A 957 6.53 6.70 16.75
N THR A 958 6.75 7.91 16.24
CA THR A 958 8.07 8.56 16.25
C THR A 958 8.35 9.08 17.65
N ILE A 959 9.61 9.02 18.08
CA ILE A 959 10.06 9.47 19.41
C ILE A 959 11.27 10.37 19.23
N ASN A 960 11.25 11.53 19.88
CA ASN A 960 12.38 12.45 19.92
C ASN A 960 13.32 12.06 21.07
N THR A 961 14.56 11.67 20.81
CA THR A 961 15.42 11.11 21.86
C THR A 961 16.85 11.65 21.83
N GLY A 962 17.49 11.65 23.00
CA GLY A 962 18.91 11.96 23.12
C GLY A 962 19.72 10.72 22.78
N ILE A 963 20.84 10.89 22.07
CA ILE A 963 21.70 9.76 21.71
C ILE A 963 22.77 9.62 22.79
N ALA A 964 22.72 8.54 23.56
CA ALA A 964 23.76 8.17 24.51
C ALA A 964 24.93 7.46 23.82
N ASN A 965 26.14 7.60 24.34
CA ASN A 965 27.23 6.74 23.90
C ASN A 965 27.00 5.31 24.40
N LYS A 966 27.33 4.31 23.57
CA LYS A 966 27.28 2.90 23.96
C LYS A 966 28.28 2.50 25.05
N ARG A 967 29.22 3.39 25.39
CA ARG A 967 30.18 3.23 26.50
C ARG A 967 29.81 4.15 27.65
N ALA A 968 29.76 3.60 28.86
CA ALA A 968 29.54 4.35 30.09
C ALA A 968 30.57 5.47 30.27
N GLY A 969 30.17 6.55 30.94
CA GLY A 969 31.04 7.69 31.27
C GLY A 969 31.19 8.77 30.18
N LEU A 970 30.86 8.48 28.93
CA LEU A 970 31.02 9.44 27.82
C LEU A 970 29.82 10.38 27.63
N GLY A 971 28.64 10.01 28.12
CA GLY A 971 27.48 10.90 28.15
C GLY A 971 26.69 10.93 26.83
N GLN A 972 26.02 12.06 26.59
CA GLN A 972 25.27 12.32 25.38
C GLN A 972 26.21 12.64 24.21
N ILE A 973 25.95 12.04 23.05
CA ILE A 973 26.75 12.21 21.82
C ILE A 973 25.94 12.73 20.64
N GLY A 974 24.65 12.99 20.83
CA GLY A 974 23.79 13.53 19.79
C GLY A 974 22.33 13.62 20.22
N ALA A 975 21.47 13.95 19.26
CA ALA A 975 20.02 13.91 19.38
C ALA A 975 19.42 13.44 18.07
N GLY A 976 18.29 12.74 18.14
CA GLY A 976 17.71 12.09 16.99
C GLY A 976 16.25 11.73 17.16
N THR A 977 15.71 11.12 16.12
CA THR A 977 14.42 10.44 16.15
C THR A 977 14.62 8.94 16.12
N VAL A 978 13.66 8.22 16.70
CA VAL A 978 13.59 6.76 16.62
C VAL A 978 12.13 6.35 16.49
N LEU A 979 11.87 5.31 15.72
CA LEU A 979 10.53 4.73 15.60
C LEU A 979 10.35 3.64 16.66
N ALA A 980 9.18 3.63 17.31
CA ALA A 980 8.78 2.50 18.12
C ALA A 980 8.71 1.23 17.23
N PRO A 981 9.22 0.07 17.67
CA PRO A 981 9.23 -1.14 16.86
C PRO A 981 7.83 -1.73 16.70
N MET A 982 7.42 -2.06 15.47
CA MET A 982 6.07 -2.59 15.18
C MET A 982 5.72 -3.84 16.00
N GLY A 983 6.71 -4.69 16.28
CA GLY A 983 6.51 -5.97 16.96
C GLY A 983 5.93 -5.89 18.38
N CYS A 984 5.99 -4.74 19.07
CA CYS A 984 5.30 -4.60 20.36
C CYS A 984 3.81 -4.31 20.18
N PHE A 985 3.42 -3.63 19.11
CA PHE A 985 2.02 -3.33 18.78
C PHE A 985 1.30 -4.56 18.22
N THR A 986 1.97 -5.37 17.40
CA THR A 986 1.40 -6.63 16.89
C THR A 986 1.10 -7.60 18.03
N LYS A 987 2.04 -7.79 18.96
CA LYS A 987 1.83 -8.62 20.16
C LYS A 987 0.71 -8.11 21.05
N ALA A 988 0.59 -6.78 21.20
CA ALA A 988 -0.51 -6.18 21.94
C ALA A 988 -1.86 -6.41 21.23
N LEU A 989 -1.90 -6.32 19.90
CA LEU A 989 -3.09 -6.60 19.10
C LEU A 989 -3.50 -8.07 19.20
N GLU A 990 -2.57 -9.00 19.06
CA GLU A 990 -2.79 -10.45 19.23
C GLU A 990 -3.40 -10.76 20.61
N ALA A 991 -2.79 -10.25 21.68
CA ALA A 991 -3.29 -10.48 23.03
C ALA A 991 -4.66 -9.83 23.28
N TYR A 992 -4.91 -8.66 22.68
CA TYR A 992 -6.20 -7.97 22.77
C TYR A 992 -7.29 -8.68 21.97
N ALA A 993 -6.98 -9.18 20.77
CA ALA A 993 -7.88 -9.99 19.95
C ALA A 993 -8.24 -11.30 20.64
N ALA A 994 -7.26 -11.97 21.27
CA ALA A 994 -7.49 -13.17 22.06
C ALA A 994 -8.43 -12.90 23.27
N LYS A 995 -8.34 -11.72 23.90
CA LYS A 995 -9.28 -11.30 24.97
C LYS A 995 -10.73 -11.20 24.47
N HIS A 996 -10.93 -10.90 23.18
CA HIS A 996 -12.23 -10.85 22.50
C HIS A 996 -12.64 -12.17 21.82
N GLY A 997 -11.83 -13.24 21.96
CA GLY A 997 -12.15 -14.56 21.42
C GLY A 997 -11.86 -14.72 19.91
N ILE A 998 -10.97 -13.90 19.36
CA ILE A 998 -10.51 -13.95 17.97
C ILE A 998 -9.12 -14.61 17.96
N GLU A 999 -8.94 -15.66 17.15
CA GLU A 999 -7.70 -16.46 17.07
C GLU A 999 -7.05 -16.44 15.68
#